data_AF-V5FW22-F1
#
_entry.id   AF-V5FW22-F1
#
_cell.length_a   1.000
_cell.length_b   1.000
_cell.length_c   1.000
_cell.angle_alpha   90.00
_cell.angle_beta   90.00
_cell.angle_gamma   90.00
#
_symmetry.space_group_name_H-M   'P 1'
#
loop_
_entity.id
_entity.type
_entity.pdbx_description
1 polymer ?
#
loop_
_entity_poly.entity_id
_entity_poly.type
_entity_poly.pdbx_seq_one_letter_code
_entity_poly.pdbx_strand_id
1 'polypeptide(L)'
;MSVSSDKVSRPTDPDGLVLEAWGQGMMVGSLLVMAAITVSNMKRHILLHKLILAELLIAIPNGFFIFPHEPTYGWYLSITAIGLNVSWSLHNVISWMKNRPFMSRRLSTFYITTVLLVQPYWVLEIYANFTYFNNINKIFLKTRPLEPLFRDPWWIFTTWSLFYTIKSEYGFSIYELVKVSPRFGVMLVSMCLSIVFIILDECVVLNAFQMGLPTGIEPFWKLSFIFKCLCDSVILDDFKTALDRMRNYWLEKRVGIQNQVDLSHPPGRDTETPIALQGVLNNIGPNGTGASGASAGIVVASPSKSNPDYFYTWTRDSALTFQTLIEEFIAGDTSLETHIEQYITAQVTIQKVSNPSGDLSDGSGLGEPKFYVNMTAFEGAWGRPQRDGPALRAIALITYGNYLISNGATSKVSSIIWPIVENDLSYVAQYWNQTGYDLWEEVQGSSFFTIASQHRALVEGDAFATSLGKSCTGCESQAPQILCFLQSFWNGTAVIANLGNNGRSGLDANSLLGSVHTFDPAASCDDVTFQPCSSRALSNHKLVVDSFRSVYTINSGLGAGSAAAVGRYPEDSYQGGNPWYLCTLAAAEVLYDALYQWDKQGSLTVDQTSLPFFQDLVSNITTGNYSSSSTTYTSLTNAVRTYADGFVSIVQQYTPSNGSLAEQFSRDDGTPLSAGDLTWSYAAFLSAIDRRNGTVPASWGESSANTVPTACSGSSATGTYVTPTATAWNRRRQLVY
;
A
#
# COMPACT_ATOMS: atom_id res chain seq x y z
N MET A 1 22.21 -73.08 -6.88
CA MET A 1 22.75 -72.88 -5.52
C MET A 1 22.67 -71.39 -5.26
N SER A 2 22.01 -70.82 -4.26
CA SER A 2 21.26 -71.30 -3.09
C SER A 2 20.00 -70.43 -2.97
N VAL A 3 18.93 -71.02 -2.44
CA VAL A 3 17.65 -70.40 -2.10
C VAL A 3 17.87 -68.98 -1.52
N SER A 4 17.56 -67.94 -2.28
CA SER A 4 17.58 -66.56 -1.80
C SER A 4 16.46 -66.42 -0.78
N SER A 5 16.82 -66.23 0.49
CA SER A 5 15.84 -66.07 1.55
C SER A 5 14.92 -64.89 1.22
N ASP A 6 13.62 -65.16 1.22
CA ASP A 6 12.51 -64.20 1.12
C ASP A 6 12.46 -63.17 2.27
N LYS A 7 13.57 -63.03 3.02
CA LYS A 7 13.72 -62.20 4.21
C LYS A 7 14.16 -60.79 3.80
N VAL A 8 13.31 -59.81 4.09
CA VAL A 8 13.60 -58.39 3.92
C VAL A 8 14.61 -57.98 4.99
N SER A 9 15.76 -57.48 4.57
CA SER A 9 16.84 -57.03 5.46
C SER A 9 17.54 -55.82 4.85
N ARG A 10 18.43 -55.18 5.62
CA ARG A 10 19.28 -54.10 5.12
C ARG A 10 20.01 -54.56 3.84
N PRO A 11 20.09 -53.73 2.78
CA PRO A 11 20.80 -54.10 1.55
C PRO A 11 22.24 -54.53 1.86
N THR A 12 22.66 -55.67 1.32
CA THR A 12 24.02 -56.21 1.49
C THR A 12 24.81 -56.22 0.19
N ASP A 13 24.14 -56.09 -0.95
CA ASP A 13 24.80 -55.92 -2.23
C ASP A 13 25.44 -54.52 -2.31
N PRO A 14 26.68 -54.39 -2.82
CA PRO A 14 27.38 -53.11 -2.86
C PRO A 14 26.62 -52.01 -3.61
N ASP A 15 25.98 -52.35 -4.73
CA ASP A 15 25.30 -51.38 -5.58
C ASP A 15 24.05 -50.81 -4.90
N GLY A 16 23.22 -51.66 -4.31
CA GLY A 16 22.05 -51.26 -3.52
C GLY A 16 22.43 -50.50 -2.25
N LEU A 17 23.51 -50.90 -1.57
CA LEU A 17 24.00 -50.17 -0.39
C LEU A 17 24.50 -48.76 -0.75
N VAL A 18 25.26 -48.62 -1.84
CA VAL A 18 25.75 -47.33 -2.33
C VAL A 18 24.60 -46.42 -2.74
N LEU A 19 23.64 -46.96 -3.51
CA LEU A 19 22.50 -46.18 -3.98
C LEU A 19 21.61 -45.69 -2.83
N GLU A 20 21.31 -46.58 -1.87
CA GLU A 20 20.47 -46.23 -0.73
C GLU A 20 21.17 -45.21 0.20
N ALA A 21 22.45 -45.41 0.48
CA ALA A 21 23.24 -44.47 1.29
C ALA A 21 23.37 -43.10 0.62
N TRP A 22 23.59 -43.06 -0.70
CA TRP A 22 23.61 -41.82 -1.47
C TRP A 22 22.25 -41.12 -1.44
N GLY A 23 21.16 -41.84 -1.71
CA GLY A 23 19.82 -41.28 -1.73
C GLY A 23 19.39 -40.72 -0.38
N GLN A 24 19.71 -41.42 0.71
CA GLN A 24 19.48 -40.96 2.08
C GLN A 24 20.30 -39.71 2.42
N GLY A 25 21.61 -39.72 2.12
CA GLY A 25 22.49 -38.58 2.36
C GLY A 25 22.04 -37.33 1.58
N MET A 26 21.64 -37.50 0.32
CA MET A 26 21.12 -36.42 -0.51
C MET A 26 19.83 -35.83 0.06
N MET A 27 18.90 -36.67 0.52
CA MET A 27 17.65 -36.23 1.13
C MET A 27 17.91 -35.45 2.41
N VAL A 28 18.67 -36.01 3.36
CA VAL A 28 18.98 -35.36 4.63
C VAL A 28 19.71 -34.03 4.42
N GLY A 29 20.75 -34.04 3.56
CA GLY A 29 21.53 -32.84 3.26
C GLY A 29 20.65 -31.72 2.70
N SER A 30 19.75 -32.06 1.76
CA SER A 30 18.83 -31.10 1.15
C SER A 30 17.84 -30.52 2.17
N LEU A 31 17.22 -31.39 3.00
CA LEU A 31 16.26 -30.97 4.03
C LEU A 31 16.91 -30.08 5.10
N LEU A 32 18.15 -30.37 5.51
CA LEU A 32 18.88 -29.54 6.48
C LEU A 32 19.18 -28.15 5.93
N VAL A 33 19.64 -28.05 4.68
CA VAL A 33 19.89 -26.76 4.02
C VAL A 33 18.59 -25.97 3.90
N MET A 34 17.49 -26.62 3.48
CA MET A 34 16.18 -25.98 3.40
C MET A 34 15.65 -25.54 4.76
N ALA A 35 15.89 -26.31 5.82
CA ALA A 35 15.49 -25.95 7.18
C ALA A 35 16.27 -24.72 7.67
N ALA A 36 17.59 -24.67 7.42
CA ALA A 36 18.41 -23.50 7.74
C ALA A 36 17.95 -22.25 7.00
N ILE A 37 17.67 -22.36 5.69
CA ILE A 37 17.11 -21.27 4.88
C ILE A 37 15.76 -20.82 5.45
N THR A 38 14.89 -21.77 5.81
CA THR A 38 13.58 -21.49 6.39
C THR A 38 13.70 -20.74 7.71
N VAL A 39 14.58 -21.19 8.61
CA VAL A 39 14.84 -20.50 9.89
C VAL A 39 15.39 -19.09 9.67
N SER A 40 16.33 -18.92 8.74
CA SER A 40 16.95 -17.62 8.47
C SER A 40 15.96 -16.57 7.94
N ASN A 41 14.88 -17.01 7.28
CA ASN A 41 13.87 -16.14 6.66
C ASN A 41 12.51 -16.18 7.40
N MET A 42 12.40 -16.88 8.53
CA MET A 42 11.14 -17.09 9.21
C MET A 42 10.70 -15.87 10.03
N LYS A 43 9.55 -15.29 9.69
CA LYS A 43 8.84 -14.29 10.52
C LYS A 43 8.06 -14.90 11.68
N ARG A 44 8.19 -14.31 12.89
CA ARG A 44 7.63 -14.83 14.16
C ARG A 44 6.10 -15.01 14.17
N HIS A 45 5.38 -14.17 13.44
CA HIS A 45 3.90 -14.14 13.43
C HIS A 45 3.25 -15.02 12.33
N ILE A 46 4.03 -15.61 11.41
CA ILE A 46 3.48 -16.35 10.27
C ILE A 46 3.43 -17.86 10.58
N LEU A 47 2.22 -18.44 10.55
CA LEU A 47 2.02 -19.88 10.81
C LEU A 47 2.62 -20.75 9.70
N LEU A 48 2.51 -20.33 8.43
CA LEU A 48 2.98 -21.09 7.26
C LEU A 48 4.47 -21.46 7.37
N HIS A 49 5.33 -20.54 7.79
CA HIS A 49 6.77 -20.81 7.95
C HIS A 49 7.05 -21.88 9.02
N LYS A 50 6.27 -21.88 10.10
CA LYS A 50 6.40 -22.87 11.17
C LYS A 50 6.00 -24.26 10.68
N LEU A 51 4.97 -24.34 9.82
CA LEU A 51 4.52 -25.59 9.21
C LEU A 51 5.54 -26.11 8.21
N ILE A 52 6.11 -25.26 7.36
CA ILE A 52 7.18 -25.65 6.41
C ILE A 52 8.42 -26.15 7.17
N LEU A 53 8.83 -25.45 8.24
CA LEU A 53 9.93 -25.93 9.07
C LEU A 53 9.61 -27.28 9.73
N ALA A 54 8.39 -27.45 10.23
CA ALA A 54 7.96 -28.71 10.84
C ALA A 54 7.95 -29.88 9.83
N GLU A 55 7.49 -29.64 8.60
CA GLU A 55 7.54 -30.62 7.50
C GLU A 55 8.97 -31.13 7.29
N LEU A 56 9.92 -30.22 7.10
CA LEU A 56 11.32 -30.56 6.88
C LEU A 56 11.91 -31.36 8.05
N LEU A 57 11.70 -30.90 9.29
CA LEU A 57 12.30 -31.52 10.47
C LEU A 57 11.75 -32.91 10.77
N ILE A 58 10.47 -33.14 10.52
CA ILE A 58 9.81 -34.42 10.82
C ILE A 58 10.18 -35.50 9.78
N ALA A 59 10.57 -35.13 8.56
CA ALA A 59 11.03 -36.06 7.53
C ALA A 59 12.51 -36.50 7.69
N ILE A 60 13.38 -35.64 8.24
CA ILE A 60 14.83 -35.88 8.35
C ILE A 60 15.21 -37.24 8.96
N PRO A 61 14.59 -37.71 10.07
CA PRO A 61 14.96 -38.98 10.70
C PRO A 61 14.87 -40.19 9.77
N ASN A 62 13.99 -40.18 8.78
CA ASN A 62 13.85 -41.29 7.84
C ASN A 62 15.06 -41.41 6.90
N GLY A 63 15.88 -40.38 6.75
CA GLY A 63 17.12 -40.46 5.96
C GLY A 63 18.32 -41.10 6.68
N PHE A 64 18.11 -41.79 7.80
CA PHE A 64 19.19 -42.43 8.57
C PHE A 64 19.00 -43.95 8.74
N PHE A 65 17.99 -44.56 8.11
CA PHE A 65 17.69 -45.98 8.35
C PHE A 65 18.72 -46.94 7.75
N ILE A 66 19.68 -46.49 6.95
CA ILE A 66 20.75 -47.34 6.41
C ILE A 66 21.84 -47.66 7.45
N PHE A 67 21.93 -46.91 8.55
CA PHE A 67 22.97 -47.10 9.59
C PHE A 67 22.69 -48.29 10.54
N PRO A 68 21.46 -48.49 11.03
CA PRO A 68 21.15 -49.61 11.92
C PRO A 68 21.27 -50.97 11.21
N HIS A 69 21.82 -51.95 11.92
CA HIS A 69 21.90 -53.34 11.46
C HIS A 69 20.73 -54.16 12.05
N GLU A 70 20.49 -55.38 11.56
CA GLU A 70 19.56 -56.29 12.22
C GLU A 70 19.96 -56.51 13.69
N PRO A 71 18.99 -56.60 14.63
CA PRO A 71 17.53 -56.62 14.43
C PRO A 71 16.87 -55.22 14.40
N THR A 72 17.64 -54.14 14.61
CA THR A 72 17.11 -52.77 14.77
C THR A 72 16.66 -52.11 13.47
N TYR A 73 17.16 -52.58 12.32
CA TYR A 73 16.87 -52.02 10.99
C TYR A 73 15.37 -51.84 10.73
N GLY A 74 14.59 -52.92 10.83
CA GLY A 74 13.15 -52.90 10.54
C GLY A 74 12.37 -51.96 11.44
N TRP A 75 12.70 -51.93 12.74
CA TRP A 75 12.08 -51.02 13.71
C TRP A 75 12.38 -49.56 13.42
N TYR A 76 13.66 -49.23 13.17
CA TYR A 76 14.07 -47.85 12.93
C TYR A 76 13.45 -47.29 11.64
N LEU A 77 13.50 -48.08 10.55
CA LEU A 77 12.88 -47.72 9.28
C LEU A 77 11.38 -47.43 9.46
N SER A 78 10.66 -48.33 10.14
CA SER A 78 9.21 -48.21 10.32
C SER A 78 8.80 -47.04 11.20
N ILE A 79 9.52 -46.78 12.30
CA ILE A 79 9.24 -45.65 13.20
C ILE A 79 9.48 -44.32 12.49
N THR A 80 10.59 -44.21 11.76
CA THR A 80 10.93 -42.97 11.05
C THR A 80 10.04 -42.74 9.83
N ALA A 81 9.50 -43.79 9.22
CA ALA A 81 8.52 -43.69 8.14
C ALA A 81 7.21 -43.02 8.59
N ILE A 82 6.85 -43.10 9.88
CA ILE A 82 5.70 -42.35 10.43
C ILE A 82 5.94 -40.85 10.27
N GLY A 83 7.15 -40.37 10.61
CA GLY A 83 7.53 -38.97 10.41
C GLY A 83 7.44 -38.55 8.95
N LEU A 84 7.98 -39.36 8.04
CA LEU A 84 7.89 -39.10 6.60
C LEU A 84 6.41 -38.98 6.12
N ASN A 85 5.53 -39.88 6.57
CA ASN A 85 4.11 -39.83 6.21
C ASN A 85 3.39 -38.60 6.77
N VAL A 86 3.73 -38.18 8.00
CA VAL A 86 3.24 -36.94 8.60
C VAL A 86 3.72 -35.74 7.78
N SER A 87 4.98 -35.75 7.34
CA SER A 87 5.52 -34.72 6.45
C SER A 87 4.77 -34.64 5.13
N TRP A 88 4.46 -35.77 4.47
CA TRP A 88 3.66 -35.77 3.24
C TRP A 88 2.24 -35.23 3.45
N SER A 89 1.60 -35.57 4.56
CA SER A 89 0.29 -35.01 4.91
C SER A 89 0.37 -33.50 5.14
N LEU A 90 1.42 -33.04 5.83
CA LEU A 90 1.65 -31.62 6.10
C LEU A 90 1.95 -30.84 4.82
N HIS A 91 2.72 -31.41 3.91
CA HIS A 91 2.98 -30.85 2.58
C HIS A 91 1.69 -30.56 1.79
N ASN A 92 0.74 -31.50 1.83
CA ASN A 92 -0.56 -31.33 1.18
C ASN A 92 -1.39 -30.19 1.80
N VAL A 93 -1.27 -29.98 3.12
CA VAL A 93 -1.89 -28.85 3.83
C VAL A 93 -1.18 -27.53 3.50
N ILE A 94 0.14 -27.51 3.42
CA ILE A 94 0.92 -26.33 3.02
C ILE A 94 0.57 -25.92 1.59
N SER A 95 0.51 -26.88 0.68
CA SER A 95 0.06 -26.69 -0.71
C SER A 95 -1.36 -26.11 -0.78
N TRP A 96 -2.28 -26.61 0.05
CA TRP A 96 -3.62 -26.04 0.18
C TRP A 96 -3.59 -24.58 0.64
N MET A 97 -2.84 -24.27 1.70
CA MET A 97 -2.72 -22.91 2.24
C MET A 97 -2.17 -21.94 1.19
N LYS A 98 -1.18 -22.37 0.40
CA LYS A 98 -0.60 -21.57 -0.69
C LYS A 98 -1.53 -21.38 -1.88
N ASN A 99 -2.32 -22.41 -2.22
CA ASN A 99 -3.24 -22.37 -3.36
C ASN A 99 -4.62 -21.79 -3.00
N ARG A 100 -4.96 -21.68 -1.70
CA ARG A 100 -6.26 -21.20 -1.19
C ARG A 100 -6.73 -19.86 -1.80
N PRO A 101 -5.87 -18.85 -2.02
CA PRO A 101 -6.29 -17.58 -2.62
C PRO A 101 -6.87 -17.71 -4.04
N PHE A 102 -6.50 -18.75 -4.79
CA PHE A 102 -6.97 -18.96 -6.17
C PHE A 102 -8.17 -19.89 -6.29
N MET A 103 -8.59 -20.50 -5.18
CA MET A 103 -9.69 -21.47 -5.18
C MET A 103 -10.99 -20.83 -4.72
N SER A 104 -12.09 -21.17 -5.40
CA SER A 104 -13.43 -20.87 -4.87
C SER A 104 -13.63 -21.56 -3.52
N ARG A 105 -14.50 -21.00 -2.65
CA ARG A 105 -14.78 -21.58 -1.33
C ARG A 105 -15.16 -23.06 -1.40
N ARG A 106 -15.95 -23.47 -2.41
CA ARG A 106 -16.37 -24.86 -2.61
C ARG A 106 -15.20 -25.78 -2.94
N LEU A 107 -14.31 -25.35 -3.83
CA LEU A 107 -13.15 -26.11 -4.26
C LEU A 107 -12.10 -26.23 -3.13
N SER A 108 -11.89 -25.13 -2.38
CA SER A 108 -11.02 -25.14 -1.21
C SER A 108 -11.51 -26.12 -0.13
N THR A 109 -12.82 -26.16 0.15
CA THR A 109 -13.39 -27.12 1.10
C THR A 109 -13.23 -28.56 0.58
N PHE A 110 -13.52 -28.81 -0.69
CA PHE A 110 -13.34 -30.13 -1.30
C PHE A 110 -11.88 -30.62 -1.21
N TYR A 111 -10.91 -29.75 -1.49
CA TYR A 111 -9.48 -30.06 -1.38
C TYR A 111 -9.15 -30.53 0.04
N ILE A 112 -9.44 -29.73 1.07
CA ILE A 112 -9.02 -30.09 2.43
C ILE A 112 -9.81 -31.28 2.99
N THR A 113 -11.08 -31.44 2.62
CA THR A 113 -11.87 -32.62 2.99
C THR A 113 -11.26 -33.90 2.41
N THR A 114 -10.78 -33.89 1.17
CA THR A 114 -10.15 -35.08 0.59
C THR A 114 -8.81 -35.42 1.25
N VAL A 115 -8.01 -34.42 1.67
CA VAL A 115 -6.77 -34.63 2.48
C VAL A 115 -7.09 -35.30 3.83
N LEU A 116 -8.24 -35.01 4.43
CA LEU A 116 -8.67 -35.67 5.66
C LEU A 116 -9.17 -37.10 5.41
N LEU A 117 -9.85 -37.35 4.29
CA LEU A 117 -10.39 -38.66 3.95
C LEU A 117 -9.33 -39.71 3.64
N VAL A 118 -8.09 -39.31 3.34
CA VAL A 118 -6.98 -40.25 3.05
C VAL A 118 -6.27 -40.78 4.29
N GLN A 119 -6.48 -40.19 5.46
CA GLN A 119 -5.79 -40.61 6.70
C GLN A 119 -5.95 -42.10 7.05
N PRO A 120 -7.11 -42.77 6.83
CA PRO A 120 -7.23 -44.22 7.04
C PRO A 120 -6.27 -45.06 6.18
N TYR A 121 -5.98 -44.64 4.95
CA TYR A 121 -4.99 -45.31 4.11
C TYR A 121 -3.59 -45.20 4.71
N TRP A 122 -3.20 -44.02 5.19
CA TRP A 122 -1.88 -43.83 5.81
C TRP A 122 -1.69 -44.65 7.09
N VAL A 123 -2.76 -44.84 7.87
CA VAL A 123 -2.74 -45.75 9.03
C VAL A 123 -2.50 -47.19 8.60
N LEU A 124 -3.17 -47.65 7.54
CA LEU A 124 -2.94 -48.99 6.97
C LEU A 124 -1.51 -49.13 6.44
N GLU A 125 -1.00 -48.12 5.74
CA GLU A 125 0.33 -48.14 5.13
C GLU A 125 1.45 -48.17 6.18
N ILE A 126 1.30 -47.44 7.29
CA ILE A 126 2.24 -47.51 8.44
C ILE A 126 2.30 -48.94 9.01
N TYR A 127 1.15 -49.57 9.18
CA TYR A 127 1.09 -50.97 9.64
C TYR A 127 1.68 -51.95 8.62
N ALA A 128 1.38 -51.74 7.33
CA ALA A 128 1.90 -52.55 6.23
C ALA A 128 3.43 -52.47 6.15
N ASN A 129 3.98 -51.26 6.21
CA ASN A 129 5.42 -50.99 6.23
C ASN A 129 6.09 -51.70 7.42
N PHE A 130 5.55 -51.53 8.63
CA PHE A 130 6.07 -52.18 9.84
C PHE A 130 6.11 -53.70 9.70
N THR A 131 5.01 -54.30 9.27
CA THR A 131 4.91 -55.76 9.17
C THR A 131 5.76 -56.34 8.04
N TYR A 132 6.02 -55.58 6.97
CA TYR A 132 6.89 -56.00 5.87
C TYR A 132 8.38 -55.97 6.25
N PHE A 133 8.87 -54.83 6.75
CA PHE A 133 10.29 -54.68 7.12
C PHE A 133 10.69 -55.44 8.38
N ASN A 134 9.71 -55.94 9.16
CA ASN A 134 9.94 -56.86 10.27
C ASN A 134 9.59 -58.33 9.93
N ASN A 135 9.44 -58.66 8.63
CA ASN A 135 9.23 -60.04 8.15
C ASN A 135 8.00 -60.77 8.73
N ILE A 136 6.93 -60.03 9.05
CA ILE A 136 5.68 -60.57 9.62
C ILE A 136 4.71 -60.96 8.50
N ASN A 137 4.48 -60.08 7.51
CA ASN A 137 3.61 -60.36 6.38
C ASN A 137 4.03 -59.56 5.13
N LYS A 138 3.45 -59.87 3.96
CA LYS A 138 3.75 -59.20 2.68
C LYS A 138 2.63 -58.25 2.21
N ILE A 139 1.82 -57.69 3.12
CA ILE A 139 0.69 -56.82 2.74
C ILE A 139 1.14 -55.53 2.06
N PHE A 140 2.32 -55.01 2.45
CA PHE A 140 2.95 -53.82 1.86
C PHE A 140 3.10 -53.93 0.34
N LEU A 141 3.42 -55.11 -0.19
CA LEU A 141 3.53 -55.32 -1.64
C LEU A 141 2.21 -55.12 -2.39
N LYS A 142 1.07 -55.19 -1.69
CA LYS A 142 -0.26 -54.94 -2.25
C LYS A 142 -0.74 -53.49 -2.06
N THR A 143 -0.32 -52.84 -0.97
CA THR A 143 -0.76 -51.47 -0.64
C THR A 143 0.15 -50.40 -1.25
N ARG A 144 1.45 -50.71 -1.42
CA ARG A 144 2.45 -49.81 -2.02
C ARG A 144 2.09 -49.29 -3.41
N PRO A 145 1.53 -50.08 -4.35
CA PRO A 145 1.09 -49.56 -5.65
C PRO A 145 -0.07 -48.54 -5.57
N LEU A 146 -0.77 -48.46 -4.43
CA LEU A 146 -1.87 -47.51 -4.21
C LEU A 146 -1.40 -46.22 -3.54
N GLU A 147 -0.21 -46.19 -2.94
CA GLU A 147 0.38 -45.01 -2.30
C GLU A 147 0.31 -43.72 -3.12
N PRO A 148 0.61 -43.73 -4.43
CA PRO A 148 0.66 -42.51 -5.23
C PRO A 148 -0.71 -41.86 -5.34
N LEU A 149 -1.76 -42.68 -5.45
CA LEU A 149 -3.15 -42.25 -5.48
C LEU A 149 -3.56 -41.55 -4.17
N PHE A 150 -2.94 -41.93 -3.06
CA PHE A 150 -3.25 -41.39 -1.73
C PHE A 150 -2.21 -40.36 -1.23
N ARG A 151 -1.16 -40.10 -2.02
CA ARG A 151 -0.09 -39.15 -1.72
C ARG A 151 -0.13 -37.91 -2.61
N ASP A 152 -0.25 -38.10 -3.92
CA ASP A 152 0.11 -37.11 -4.93
C ASP A 152 -1.01 -36.35 -5.66
N PRO A 153 -2.31 -36.72 -5.63
CA PRO A 153 -3.34 -36.00 -6.40
C PRO A 153 -3.43 -34.51 -6.08
N TRP A 154 -3.27 -34.14 -4.81
CA TRP A 154 -3.30 -32.74 -4.35
C TRP A 154 -2.14 -31.93 -4.90
N TRP A 155 -0.95 -32.53 -4.99
CA TRP A 155 0.22 -31.90 -5.54
C TRP A 155 0.11 -31.72 -7.06
N ILE A 156 -0.38 -32.73 -7.77
CA ILE A 156 -0.66 -32.65 -9.22
C ILE A 156 -1.70 -31.55 -9.48
N PHE A 157 -2.80 -31.55 -8.71
CA PHE A 157 -3.82 -30.52 -8.80
C PHE A 157 -3.24 -29.13 -8.52
N THR A 158 -2.47 -28.95 -7.45
CA THR A 158 -1.87 -27.65 -7.08
C THR A 158 -0.94 -27.15 -8.18
N THR A 159 -0.12 -28.05 -8.73
CA THR A 159 0.76 -27.72 -9.86
C THR A 159 -0.07 -27.26 -11.06
N TRP A 160 -1.05 -28.04 -11.50
CA TRP A 160 -1.90 -27.69 -12.64
C TRP A 160 -2.72 -26.42 -12.40
N SER A 161 -3.29 -26.26 -11.21
CA SER A 161 -4.04 -25.08 -10.79
C SER A 161 -3.19 -23.82 -10.90
N LEU A 162 -1.95 -23.88 -10.44
CA LEU A 162 -1.02 -22.75 -10.50
C LEU A 162 -0.67 -22.40 -11.95
N PHE A 163 -0.28 -23.39 -12.77
CA PHE A 163 0.02 -23.17 -14.19
C PHE A 163 -1.20 -22.66 -14.97
N TYR A 164 -2.39 -23.20 -14.69
CA TYR A 164 -3.65 -22.77 -15.29
C TYR A 164 -3.92 -21.32 -14.94
N THR A 165 -3.88 -20.96 -13.66
CA THR A 165 -4.13 -19.59 -13.17
C THR A 165 -3.17 -18.58 -13.79
N ILE A 166 -1.87 -18.90 -13.84
CA ILE A 166 -0.85 -18.06 -14.49
C ILE A 166 -1.19 -17.81 -15.97
N LYS A 167 -1.62 -18.86 -16.68
CA LYS A 167 -1.93 -18.75 -18.10
C LYS A 167 -3.27 -18.05 -18.36
N SER A 168 -4.31 -18.37 -17.59
CA SER A 168 -5.67 -17.90 -17.82
C SER A 168 -5.91 -16.49 -17.29
N GLU A 169 -5.38 -16.16 -16.11
CA GLU A 169 -5.61 -14.86 -15.46
C GLU A 169 -4.51 -13.85 -15.82
N TYR A 170 -3.25 -14.29 -15.87
CA TYR A 170 -2.10 -13.40 -16.07
C TYR A 170 -1.49 -13.46 -17.48
N GLY A 171 -1.96 -14.29 -18.41
CA GLY A 171 -1.54 -14.27 -19.82
C GLY A 171 -0.02 -14.34 -20.09
N PHE A 172 0.80 -14.76 -19.11
CA PHE A 172 2.25 -14.79 -19.24
C PHE A 172 2.76 -16.04 -19.94
N SER A 173 3.81 -15.88 -20.74
CA SER A 173 4.67 -17.00 -21.10
C SER A 173 5.54 -17.41 -19.91
N ILE A 174 5.78 -18.71 -19.71
CA ILE A 174 6.65 -19.23 -18.65
C ILE A 174 8.05 -18.59 -18.72
N TYR A 175 8.52 -18.25 -19.92
CA TYR A 175 9.81 -17.57 -20.10
C TYR A 175 9.81 -16.14 -19.53
N GLU A 176 8.75 -15.38 -19.77
CA GLU A 176 8.61 -14.01 -19.25
C GLU A 176 8.47 -14.00 -17.74
N LEU A 177 7.75 -14.98 -17.22
CA LEU A 177 7.56 -15.20 -15.80
C LEU A 177 8.90 -15.42 -15.05
N VAL A 178 9.77 -16.27 -15.60
CA VAL A 178 11.10 -16.53 -15.03
C VAL A 178 11.97 -15.27 -15.05
N LYS A 179 11.81 -14.41 -16.06
CA LYS A 179 12.54 -13.14 -16.17
C LYS A 179 12.12 -12.13 -15.10
N VAL A 180 10.82 -12.05 -14.79
CA VAL A 180 10.25 -11.11 -13.81
C VAL A 180 10.48 -11.58 -12.37
N SER A 181 10.37 -12.88 -12.12
CA SER A 181 10.62 -13.46 -10.80
C SER A 181 11.41 -14.77 -10.93
N PRO A 182 12.76 -14.71 -10.90
CA PRO A 182 13.60 -15.91 -11.01
C PRO A 182 13.31 -16.96 -9.93
N ARG A 183 12.98 -16.52 -8.70
CA ARG A 183 12.59 -17.41 -7.59
C ARG A 183 11.31 -18.19 -7.91
N PHE A 184 10.34 -17.52 -8.52
CA PHE A 184 9.11 -18.15 -8.98
C PHE A 184 9.36 -19.15 -10.12
N GLY A 185 10.31 -18.84 -11.01
CA GLY A 185 10.81 -19.78 -12.00
C GLY A 185 11.39 -21.06 -11.40
N VAL A 186 12.27 -20.93 -10.41
CA VAL A 186 12.87 -22.08 -9.69
C VAL A 186 11.79 -22.92 -9.01
N MET A 187 10.79 -22.28 -8.41
CA MET A 187 9.64 -22.97 -7.81
C MET A 187 8.90 -23.82 -8.86
N LEU A 188 8.50 -23.25 -10.00
CA LEU A 188 7.79 -23.98 -11.06
C LEU A 188 8.60 -25.13 -11.64
N VAL A 189 9.90 -24.94 -11.87
CA VAL A 189 10.80 -26.02 -12.32
C VAL A 189 10.85 -27.14 -11.28
N SER A 190 10.92 -26.80 -9.99
CA SER A 190 10.90 -27.78 -8.91
C SER A 190 9.58 -28.57 -8.90
N MET A 191 8.43 -27.91 -9.11
CA MET A 191 7.15 -28.61 -9.24
C MET A 191 7.14 -29.58 -10.42
N CYS A 192 7.62 -29.18 -11.61
CA CYS A 192 7.71 -30.08 -12.75
C CYS A 192 8.65 -31.26 -12.51
N LEU A 193 9.85 -31.00 -11.96
CA LEU A 193 10.82 -32.05 -11.64
C LEU A 193 10.24 -33.05 -10.63
N SER A 194 9.53 -32.58 -9.61
CA SER A 194 8.90 -33.47 -8.64
C SER A 194 7.88 -34.41 -9.31
N ILE A 195 7.06 -33.93 -10.26
CA ILE A 195 6.10 -34.76 -11.00
C ILE A 195 6.82 -35.77 -11.89
N VAL A 196 7.90 -35.38 -12.57
CA VAL A 196 8.71 -36.31 -13.37
C VAL A 196 9.24 -37.44 -12.49
N PHE A 197 9.76 -37.12 -11.31
CA PHE A 197 10.25 -38.12 -10.37
C PHE A 197 9.13 -38.98 -9.76
N ILE A 198 7.92 -38.44 -9.55
CA ILE A 198 6.74 -39.25 -9.19
C ILE A 198 6.48 -40.30 -10.29
N ILE A 199 6.40 -39.87 -11.55
CA ILE A 199 6.11 -40.78 -12.68
C ILE A 199 7.21 -41.86 -12.80
N LEU A 200 8.48 -41.48 -12.66
CA LEU A 200 9.58 -42.43 -12.69
C LEU A 200 9.51 -43.44 -11.53
N ASP A 201 9.19 -42.98 -10.32
CA ASP A 201 8.97 -43.85 -9.16
C ASP A 201 7.85 -44.85 -9.45
N GLU A 202 6.72 -44.39 -10.01
CA GLU A 202 5.59 -45.26 -10.36
C GLU A 202 5.91 -46.30 -11.42
N CYS A 203 6.64 -45.91 -12.46
CA CYS A 203 7.05 -46.85 -13.48
C CYS A 203 7.97 -47.95 -12.92
N VAL A 204 8.77 -47.65 -11.88
CA VAL A 204 9.59 -48.66 -11.21
C VAL A 204 8.73 -49.53 -10.28
N VAL A 205 7.87 -48.93 -9.45
CA VAL A 205 6.98 -49.65 -8.52
C VAL A 205 6.04 -50.62 -9.26
N LEU A 206 5.53 -50.23 -10.43
CA LEU A 206 4.67 -51.06 -11.28
C LEU A 206 5.45 -52.06 -12.17
N ASN A 207 6.77 -52.15 -12.03
CA ASN A 207 7.66 -52.99 -12.86
C ASN A 207 7.60 -52.67 -14.37
N ALA A 208 7.25 -51.43 -14.75
CA ALA A 208 7.31 -50.98 -16.13
C ALA A 208 8.76 -50.66 -16.56
N PHE A 209 9.62 -50.26 -15.62
CA PHE A 209 11.08 -50.14 -15.82
C PHE A 209 11.81 -51.14 -14.92
N GLN A 210 12.66 -51.99 -15.50
CA GLN A 210 13.49 -52.94 -14.76
C GLN A 210 14.86 -52.33 -14.47
N MET A 211 15.06 -51.77 -13.27
CA MET A 211 16.35 -51.19 -12.87
C MET A 211 17.30 -52.18 -12.15
N GLY A 212 16.94 -53.45 -12.04
CA GLY A 212 17.80 -54.46 -11.38
C GLY A 212 18.01 -54.25 -9.87
N LEU A 213 17.27 -53.34 -9.26
CA LEU A 213 17.32 -53.01 -7.83
C LEU A 213 16.16 -53.66 -7.06
N PRO A 214 16.34 -54.02 -5.77
CA PRO A 214 15.25 -54.48 -4.93
C PRO A 214 14.16 -53.43 -4.73
N THR A 215 12.90 -53.86 -4.71
CA THR A 215 11.72 -52.99 -4.50
C THR A 215 11.82 -52.24 -3.18
N GLY A 216 11.73 -50.90 -3.21
CA GLY A 216 11.80 -50.03 -2.04
C GLY A 216 13.14 -49.30 -1.84
N ILE A 217 14.12 -49.50 -2.73
CA ILE A 217 15.46 -48.86 -2.72
C ILE A 217 15.57 -47.74 -3.78
N GLU A 218 14.46 -47.40 -4.43
CA GLU A 218 14.45 -46.43 -5.51
C GLU A 218 14.78 -45.02 -5.00
N PRO A 219 15.60 -44.24 -5.73
CA PRO A 219 15.93 -42.87 -5.34
C PRO A 219 14.86 -41.86 -5.78
N PHE A 220 13.92 -42.24 -6.65
CA PHE A 220 13.05 -41.28 -7.35
C PHE A 220 12.02 -40.63 -6.43
N TRP A 221 11.38 -41.37 -5.51
CA TRP A 221 10.53 -40.74 -4.51
C TRP A 221 11.29 -39.75 -3.60
N LYS A 222 12.55 -40.06 -3.26
CA LYS A 222 13.40 -39.17 -2.44
C LYS A 222 13.66 -37.86 -3.19
N LEU A 223 13.98 -37.93 -4.48
CA LEU A 223 14.15 -36.78 -5.34
C LEU A 223 12.85 -35.98 -5.50
N SER A 224 11.73 -36.65 -5.74
CA SER A 224 10.41 -36.01 -5.79
C SER A 224 10.11 -35.23 -4.52
N PHE A 225 10.35 -35.84 -3.36
CA PHE A 225 10.13 -35.22 -2.06
C PHE A 225 11.05 -34.01 -1.83
N ILE A 226 12.33 -34.09 -2.20
CA ILE A 226 13.25 -32.95 -2.12
C ILE A 226 12.73 -31.77 -2.95
N PHE A 227 12.29 -32.00 -4.19
CA PHE A 227 11.78 -30.93 -5.05
C PHE A 227 10.44 -30.34 -4.58
N LYS A 228 9.58 -31.14 -3.95
CA LYS A 228 8.38 -30.67 -3.25
C LYS A 228 8.72 -29.71 -2.12
N CYS A 229 9.60 -30.12 -1.22
CA CYS A 229 10.03 -29.29 -0.10
C CYS A 229 10.81 -28.03 -0.56
N LEU A 230 11.55 -28.13 -1.67
CA LEU A 230 12.27 -27.00 -2.27
C LEU A 230 11.30 -25.94 -2.79
N CYS A 231 10.22 -26.36 -3.46
CA CYS A 231 9.15 -25.46 -3.86
C CYS A 231 8.60 -24.67 -2.65
N ASP A 232 8.51 -25.33 -1.50
CA ASP A 232 8.00 -24.67 -0.30
C ASP A 232 8.98 -23.70 0.36
N SER A 233 10.26 -24.05 0.35
CA SER A 233 11.33 -23.30 1.02
C SER A 233 11.87 -22.13 0.20
N VAL A 234 11.78 -22.18 -1.14
CA VAL A 234 12.24 -21.10 -2.04
C VAL A 234 11.36 -19.86 -1.94
N ILE A 235 10.08 -20.02 -1.60
CA ILE A 235 9.11 -18.91 -1.51
C ILE A 235 8.32 -19.04 -0.20
N LEU A 236 8.88 -18.46 0.86
CA LEU A 236 8.27 -18.39 2.20
C LEU A 236 7.26 -17.24 2.29
N ASP A 237 7.73 -16.00 2.08
CA ASP A 237 6.95 -14.75 2.15
C ASP A 237 6.60 -14.17 0.75
N ASP A 238 7.34 -14.57 -0.28
CA ASP A 238 7.42 -13.85 -1.56
C ASP A 238 6.32 -14.26 -2.56
N PHE A 239 5.39 -15.16 -2.19
CA PHE A 239 4.42 -15.70 -3.15
C PHE A 239 3.39 -14.64 -3.55
N LYS A 240 2.85 -13.92 -2.55
CA LYS A 240 1.95 -12.78 -2.78
C LYS A 240 2.70 -11.61 -3.43
N THR A 241 3.90 -11.28 -2.96
CA THR A 241 4.74 -10.24 -3.56
C THR A 241 5.11 -10.54 -5.02
N ALA A 242 5.39 -11.80 -5.36
CA ALA A 242 5.64 -12.23 -6.73
C ALA A 242 4.37 -12.16 -7.58
N LEU A 243 3.21 -12.51 -7.03
CA LEU A 243 1.90 -12.31 -7.67
C LEU A 243 1.58 -10.84 -7.89
N ASP A 244 1.87 -9.99 -6.92
CA ASP A 244 1.65 -8.55 -7.02
C ASP A 244 2.60 -7.94 -8.06
N ARG A 245 3.87 -8.36 -8.11
CA ARG A 245 4.82 -7.99 -9.19
C ARG A 245 4.37 -8.50 -10.55
N MET A 246 3.84 -9.71 -10.63
CA MET A 246 3.28 -10.26 -11.86
C MET A 246 2.02 -9.51 -12.29
N ARG A 247 1.13 -9.17 -11.35
CA ARG A 247 -0.06 -8.36 -11.59
C ARG A 247 0.36 -6.98 -12.10
N ASN A 248 1.35 -6.35 -11.47
CA ASN A 248 1.85 -5.04 -11.87
C ASN A 248 2.51 -5.10 -13.26
N TYR A 249 3.38 -6.09 -13.53
CA TYR A 249 3.96 -6.32 -14.87
C TYR A 249 2.89 -6.70 -15.93
N TRP A 250 1.81 -7.37 -15.53
CA TRP A 250 0.70 -7.71 -16.42
C TRP A 250 -0.14 -6.50 -16.76
N LEU A 251 -0.40 -5.65 -15.76
CA LEU A 251 -1.04 -4.34 -15.93
C LEU A 251 -0.17 -3.49 -16.86
N GLU A 252 1.15 -3.41 -16.63
CA GLU A 252 2.11 -2.72 -17.52
C GLU A 252 2.07 -3.25 -18.97
N LYS A 253 2.02 -4.58 -19.15
CA LYS A 253 2.06 -5.22 -20.48
C LYS A 253 0.72 -5.17 -21.24
N ARG A 254 -0.43 -5.28 -20.57
CA ARG A 254 -1.76 -5.16 -21.22
C ARG A 254 -2.19 -3.70 -21.43
N VAL A 255 -1.69 -2.77 -20.62
CA VAL A 255 -1.86 -1.33 -20.82
C VAL A 255 -0.88 -0.78 -21.89
N GLY A 256 0.06 -1.62 -22.38
CA GLY A 256 0.85 -1.31 -23.56
C GLY A 256 1.91 -0.24 -23.33
N ILE A 257 2.58 -0.26 -22.17
CA ILE A 257 3.74 0.58 -21.91
C ILE A 257 4.99 -0.20 -22.32
N GLN A 258 5.38 -0.07 -23.59
CA GLN A 258 6.73 -0.43 -24.03
C GLN A 258 7.60 0.83 -24.03
N ASN A 259 7.85 1.40 -22.85
CA ASN A 259 8.89 2.41 -22.66
C ASN A 259 9.97 1.78 -21.78
N GLN A 260 11.19 1.75 -22.31
CA GLN A 260 12.39 1.43 -21.54
C GLN A 260 12.48 2.37 -20.36
N VAL A 261 12.14 1.87 -19.17
CA VAL A 261 12.68 2.39 -17.92
C VAL A 261 14.17 2.15 -18.01
N ASP A 262 14.94 3.22 -18.15
CA ASP A 262 16.38 3.17 -17.97
C ASP A 262 16.65 2.76 -16.51
N LEU A 263 16.92 1.47 -16.31
CA LEU A 263 17.29 0.85 -15.03
C LEU A 263 18.72 1.21 -14.60
N SER A 264 19.23 2.36 -15.04
CA SER A 264 20.55 2.86 -14.65
C SER A 264 20.61 3.32 -13.19
N HIS A 265 19.50 3.29 -12.44
CA HIS A 265 19.48 3.28 -10.98
C HIS A 265 18.75 2.02 -10.45
N PRO A 266 19.38 1.19 -9.60
CA PRO A 266 18.66 0.12 -8.92
C PRO A 266 17.53 0.74 -8.08
N PRO A 267 16.40 0.04 -7.83
CA PRO A 267 15.43 0.49 -6.85
C PRO A 267 16.18 0.56 -5.51
N GLY A 268 16.58 1.77 -5.12
CA GLY A 268 16.97 2.06 -3.76
C GLY A 268 15.82 1.56 -2.89
N ARG A 269 16.13 0.67 -1.96
CA ARG A 269 15.19 0.26 -0.93
C ARG A 269 14.70 1.57 -0.30
N ASP A 270 13.44 1.94 -0.51
CA ASP A 270 12.87 3.16 0.07
C ASP A 270 12.94 3.03 1.59
N THR A 271 13.94 3.68 2.18
CA THR A 271 14.21 3.64 3.61
C THR A 271 13.36 4.65 4.37
N GLU A 272 12.82 5.66 3.68
CA GLU A 272 12.19 6.80 4.32
C GLU A 272 10.69 6.55 4.57
N THR A 273 9.97 5.88 3.66
CA THR A 273 8.55 5.52 3.86
C THR A 273 8.24 4.89 5.22
N PRO A 274 8.94 3.82 5.68
CA PRO A 274 8.67 3.27 7.02
C PRO A 274 9.05 4.22 8.17
N ILE A 275 10.01 5.13 7.97
CA ILE A 275 10.38 6.14 8.96
C ILE A 275 9.29 7.22 9.03
N ALA A 276 8.81 7.70 7.89
CA ALA A 276 7.76 8.71 7.81
C ALA A 276 6.44 8.21 8.41
N LEU A 277 6.01 6.99 8.07
CA LEU A 277 4.82 6.39 8.69
C LEU A 277 4.97 6.28 10.20
N GLN A 278 6.13 5.83 10.68
CA GLN A 278 6.39 5.77 12.12
C GLN A 278 6.46 7.17 12.75
N GLY A 279 7.00 8.17 12.05
CA GLY A 279 7.02 9.58 12.45
C GLY A 279 5.62 10.12 12.67
N VAL A 280 4.70 9.85 11.73
CA VAL A 280 3.26 10.15 11.90
C VAL A 280 2.70 9.47 13.13
N LEU A 281 2.84 8.15 13.26
CA LEU A 281 2.28 7.37 14.36
C LEU A 281 2.84 7.78 15.72
N ASN A 282 4.10 8.20 15.78
CA ASN A 282 4.72 8.74 17.00
C ASN A 282 4.06 10.03 17.48
N ASN A 283 3.47 10.81 16.58
CA ASN A 283 2.82 12.08 16.91
C ASN A 283 1.29 11.94 17.12
N ILE A 284 0.78 10.71 17.25
CA ILE A 284 -0.64 10.44 17.51
C ILE A 284 -0.85 9.93 18.94
N GLY A 285 -1.72 10.60 19.69
CA GLY A 285 -2.14 10.16 21.02
C GLY A 285 -3.00 8.88 20.98
N PRO A 286 -3.00 8.07 22.05
CA PRO A 286 -2.41 8.35 23.36
C PRO A 286 -1.03 7.72 23.56
N ASN A 287 -0.57 6.89 22.62
CA ASN A 287 0.60 6.03 22.79
C ASN A 287 1.82 6.47 21.95
N GLY A 288 1.66 7.46 21.07
CA GLY A 288 2.74 7.99 20.26
C GLY A 288 3.84 8.61 21.13
N THR A 289 5.10 8.31 20.81
CA THR A 289 6.27 8.76 21.57
C THR A 289 6.47 10.28 21.52
N GLY A 290 6.13 10.92 20.39
CA GLY A 290 6.11 12.36 20.20
C GLY A 290 4.83 13.04 20.70
N ALA A 291 3.81 12.28 21.13
CA ALA A 291 2.51 12.76 21.56
C ALA A 291 2.21 12.47 23.04
N SER A 292 3.24 12.42 23.89
CA SER A 292 3.07 12.14 25.32
C SER A 292 2.16 13.16 26.01
N GLY A 293 1.01 12.69 26.51
CA GLY A 293 -0.03 13.51 27.14
C GLY A 293 -1.16 13.94 26.21
N ALA A 294 -1.09 13.62 24.91
CA ALA A 294 -2.20 13.82 23.98
C ALA A 294 -3.32 12.80 24.20
N SER A 295 -4.56 13.21 23.98
CA SER A 295 -5.72 12.33 24.05
C SER A 295 -5.74 11.31 22.90
N ALA A 296 -6.49 10.22 23.05
CA ALA A 296 -6.60 9.22 22.01
C ALA A 296 -7.18 9.80 20.71
N GLY A 297 -6.52 9.53 19.57
CA GLY A 297 -6.95 10.03 18.26
C GLY A 297 -6.57 11.48 17.97
N ILE A 298 -5.86 12.16 18.89
CA ILE A 298 -5.36 13.51 18.67
C ILE A 298 -4.00 13.46 17.99
N VAL A 299 -3.90 14.13 16.84
CA VAL A 299 -2.64 14.35 16.12
C VAL A 299 -1.99 15.61 16.67
N VAL A 300 -0.76 15.49 17.15
CA VAL A 300 0.09 16.62 17.50
C VAL A 300 0.82 17.09 16.23
N ALA A 301 0.85 18.39 15.95
CA ALA A 301 1.55 18.91 14.76
C ALA A 301 3.06 18.59 14.81
N SER A 302 3.69 18.81 15.97
CA SER A 302 5.08 18.41 16.25
C SER A 302 5.28 18.18 17.76
N PRO A 303 6.21 17.29 18.16
CA PRO A 303 6.60 17.12 19.56
C PRO A 303 7.28 18.37 20.17
N SER A 304 7.65 19.37 19.35
CA SER A 304 8.30 20.59 19.80
C SER A 304 7.39 21.41 20.74
N LYS A 305 7.88 21.65 21.96
CA LYS A 305 7.21 22.44 23.01
C LYS A 305 7.80 23.84 23.17
N SER A 306 8.76 24.23 22.34
CA SER A 306 9.44 25.51 22.46
C SER A 306 10.13 25.92 21.15
N ASN A 307 9.90 27.17 20.71
CA ASN A 307 10.59 27.84 19.61
C ASN A 307 10.76 27.02 18.32
N PRO A 308 9.65 26.68 17.62
CA PRO A 308 8.27 27.04 17.95
C PRO A 308 7.59 26.00 18.87
N ASP A 309 6.58 26.43 19.63
CA ASP A 309 5.72 25.54 20.41
C ASP A 309 4.55 25.07 19.53
N TYR A 310 4.66 23.83 19.06
CA TYR A 310 3.72 23.17 18.14
C TYR A 310 3.02 21.98 18.81
N PHE A 311 3.09 21.89 20.14
CA PHE A 311 2.47 20.81 20.91
C PHE A 311 0.96 21.05 21.10
N TYR A 312 0.26 21.20 19.97
CA TYR A 312 -1.18 21.38 19.84
C TYR A 312 -1.69 20.50 18.70
N THR A 313 -3.00 20.40 18.60
CA THR A 313 -3.67 19.73 17.48
C THR A 313 -4.34 20.78 16.60
N TRP A 314 -3.97 20.81 15.32
CA TRP A 314 -4.65 21.62 14.32
C TRP A 314 -5.67 20.77 13.58
N THR A 315 -6.84 21.33 13.31
CA THR A 315 -7.89 20.64 12.55
C THR A 315 -7.40 20.28 11.15
N ARG A 316 -6.69 21.21 10.47
CA ARG A 316 -6.09 21.00 9.14
C ARG A 316 -5.08 19.85 9.16
N ASP A 317 -4.03 19.96 9.98
CA ASP A 317 -2.94 18.98 10.05
C ASP A 317 -3.46 17.59 10.41
N SER A 318 -4.39 17.52 11.37
CA SER A 318 -5.02 16.25 11.78
C SER A 318 -5.81 15.63 10.63
N ALA A 319 -6.62 16.43 9.93
CA ALA A 319 -7.45 15.94 8.84
C ALA A 319 -6.62 15.49 7.62
N LEU A 320 -5.61 16.27 7.21
CA LEU A 320 -4.71 15.92 6.12
C LEU A 320 -3.91 14.65 6.45
N THR A 321 -3.39 14.55 7.68
CA THR A 321 -2.67 13.35 8.13
C THR A 321 -3.58 12.13 8.11
N PHE A 322 -4.80 12.24 8.62
CA PHE A 322 -5.72 11.11 8.63
C PHE A 322 -6.26 10.77 7.24
N GLN A 323 -6.37 11.73 6.31
CA GLN A 323 -6.64 11.42 4.91
C GLN A 323 -5.57 10.44 4.36
N THR A 324 -4.29 10.75 4.55
CA THR A 324 -3.19 9.87 4.13
C THR A 324 -3.25 8.51 4.83
N LEU A 325 -3.46 8.46 6.16
CA LEU A 325 -3.54 7.18 6.89
C LEU A 325 -4.76 6.34 6.49
N ILE A 326 -5.87 6.96 6.11
CA ILE A 326 -7.06 6.26 5.61
C ILE A 326 -6.76 5.68 4.22
N GLU A 327 -6.05 6.40 3.36
CA GLU A 327 -5.60 5.91 2.05
C GLU A 327 -4.65 4.70 2.20
N GLU A 328 -3.66 4.78 3.09
CA GLU A 328 -2.75 3.67 3.44
C GLU A 328 -3.50 2.45 4.00
N PHE A 329 -4.50 2.69 4.85
CA PHE A 329 -5.37 1.65 5.37
C PHE A 329 -6.16 0.95 4.25
N ILE A 330 -6.75 1.72 3.34
CA ILE A 330 -7.50 1.20 2.18
C ILE A 330 -6.56 0.45 1.22
N ALA A 331 -5.32 0.91 1.06
CA ALA A 331 -4.28 0.26 0.27
C ALA A 331 -3.78 -1.05 0.88
N GLY A 332 -3.94 -1.25 2.19
CA GLY A 332 -3.81 -2.54 2.84
C GLY A 332 -3.25 -2.54 4.26
N ASP A 333 -2.83 -1.41 4.82
CA ASP A 333 -2.34 -1.35 6.20
C ASP A 333 -3.49 -1.31 7.22
N THR A 334 -4.09 -2.49 7.42
CA THR A 334 -5.18 -2.68 8.39
C THR A 334 -4.82 -2.34 9.84
N SER A 335 -3.54 -2.15 10.19
CA SER A 335 -3.14 -1.79 11.55
C SER A 335 -3.55 -0.37 11.94
N LEU A 336 -3.80 0.49 10.95
CA LEU A 336 -4.17 1.89 11.11
C LEU A 336 -5.62 2.11 11.56
N GLU A 337 -6.51 1.11 11.38
CA GLU A 337 -7.95 1.22 11.65
C GLU A 337 -8.26 1.73 13.06
N THR A 338 -7.51 1.28 14.07
CA THR A 338 -7.73 1.72 15.45
C THR A 338 -7.43 3.20 15.64
N HIS A 339 -6.40 3.73 14.97
CA HIS A 339 -6.06 5.16 15.02
C HIS A 339 -7.16 5.98 14.33
N ILE A 340 -7.68 5.50 13.19
CA ILE A 340 -8.77 6.14 12.44
C ILE A 340 -10.06 6.19 13.30
N GLU A 341 -10.46 5.08 13.91
CA GLU A 341 -11.64 5.03 14.80
C GLU A 341 -11.48 5.98 16.01
N GLN A 342 -10.27 6.07 16.57
CA GLN A 342 -9.96 7.00 17.67
C GLN A 342 -10.02 8.46 17.23
N TYR A 343 -9.48 8.80 16.06
CA TYR A 343 -9.56 10.16 15.51
C TYR A 343 -11.01 10.61 15.34
N ILE A 344 -11.84 9.79 14.69
CA ILE A 344 -13.26 10.09 14.50
C ILE A 344 -13.95 10.29 15.86
N THR A 345 -13.61 9.45 16.85
CA THR A 345 -14.13 9.59 18.23
C THR A 345 -13.67 10.89 18.89
N ALA A 346 -12.43 11.33 18.67
CA ALA A 346 -11.93 12.60 19.18
C ALA A 346 -12.68 13.79 18.56
N GLN A 347 -13.01 13.72 17.26
CA GLN A 347 -13.75 14.78 16.57
C GLN A 347 -15.17 15.00 17.14
N VAL A 348 -15.80 13.95 17.67
CA VAL A 348 -17.06 14.07 18.44
C VAL A 348 -16.89 15.01 19.63
N THR A 349 -15.76 14.96 20.31
CA THR A 349 -15.48 15.84 21.46
C THR A 349 -15.12 17.24 20.98
N ILE A 350 -14.19 17.36 20.03
CA ILE A 350 -13.71 18.63 19.50
C ILE A 350 -14.85 19.52 18.96
N GLN A 351 -15.81 18.96 18.20
CA GLN A 351 -16.94 19.76 17.68
C GLN A 351 -17.83 20.38 18.79
N LYS A 352 -17.78 19.86 20.03
CA LYS A 352 -18.57 20.39 21.17
C LYS A 352 -17.84 21.49 21.94
N VAL A 353 -16.55 21.67 21.71
CA VAL A 353 -15.72 22.58 22.48
C VAL A 353 -16.03 24.00 22.05
N SER A 354 -16.74 24.75 22.91
CA SER A 354 -16.82 26.21 22.78
C SER A 354 -15.41 26.78 22.91
N ASN A 355 -15.09 27.70 22.01
CA ASN A 355 -13.75 28.23 21.81
C ASN A 355 -13.83 29.69 21.33
N PRO A 356 -12.69 30.39 21.16
CA PRO A 356 -12.71 31.80 20.77
C PRO A 356 -13.34 32.12 19.39
N SER A 357 -13.47 31.14 18.48
CA SER A 357 -14.23 31.32 17.23
C SER A 357 -15.75 31.22 17.43
N GLY A 358 -16.20 30.59 18.52
CA GLY A 358 -17.60 30.49 18.92
C GLY A 358 -17.99 29.10 19.44
N ASP A 359 -19.18 28.63 19.13
CA ASP A 359 -19.69 27.34 19.59
C ASP A 359 -20.45 26.57 18.50
N LEU A 360 -20.99 25.39 18.85
CA LEU A 360 -21.67 24.52 17.90
C LEU A 360 -23.09 24.99 17.54
N SER A 361 -23.72 25.85 18.34
CA SER A 361 -25.15 26.21 18.16
C SER A 361 -25.43 26.93 16.83
N ASP A 362 -24.47 27.74 16.35
CA ASP A 362 -24.46 28.35 15.02
C ASP A 362 -23.31 27.83 14.14
N GLY A 363 -22.57 26.83 14.64
CA GLY A 363 -21.43 26.19 14.00
C GLY A 363 -20.15 27.01 13.98
N SER A 364 -20.15 28.27 14.43
CA SER A 364 -19.00 29.17 14.34
C SER A 364 -17.72 28.59 14.97
N GLY A 365 -17.86 27.83 16.06
CA GLY A 365 -16.75 27.18 16.75
C GLY A 365 -16.03 26.10 15.93
N LEU A 366 -16.62 25.59 14.86
CA LEU A 366 -15.99 24.59 13.97
C LEU A 366 -14.82 25.16 13.16
N GLY A 367 -14.78 26.49 12.97
CA GLY A 367 -13.71 27.20 12.29
C GLY A 367 -12.47 27.47 13.14
N GLU A 368 -12.43 27.00 14.38
CA GLU A 368 -11.24 27.15 15.23
C GLU A 368 -10.08 26.32 14.68
N PRO A 369 -8.90 26.93 14.42
CA PRO A 369 -7.80 26.23 13.78
C PRO A 369 -7.21 25.13 14.65
N LYS A 370 -7.05 25.40 15.96
CA LYS A 370 -6.25 24.56 16.86
C LYS A 370 -6.81 24.46 18.26
N PHE A 371 -6.46 23.36 18.92
CA PHE A 371 -6.86 23.02 20.27
C PHE A 371 -5.65 22.48 21.06
N TYR A 372 -5.72 22.51 22.38
CA TYR A 372 -4.74 21.77 23.19
C TYR A 372 -4.88 20.26 22.94
N VAL A 373 -3.77 19.52 23.11
CA VAL A 373 -3.73 18.07 22.84
C VAL A 373 -4.62 17.22 23.76
N ASN A 374 -5.15 17.82 24.82
CA ASN A 374 -6.15 17.25 25.72
C ASN A 374 -7.61 17.54 25.29
N MET A 375 -7.81 18.09 24.08
CA MET A 375 -9.10 18.47 23.50
C MET A 375 -9.79 19.68 24.16
N THR A 376 -9.08 20.52 24.90
CA THR A 376 -9.62 21.80 25.40
C THR A 376 -9.34 22.96 24.45
N ALA A 377 -10.17 24.01 24.50
CA ALA A 377 -10.03 25.20 23.67
C ALA A 377 -8.68 25.88 23.88
N PHE A 378 -8.06 26.34 22.79
CA PHE A 378 -6.90 27.22 22.86
C PHE A 378 -7.37 28.68 23.01
N GLU A 379 -7.21 29.23 24.21
CA GLU A 379 -7.73 30.58 24.56
C GLU A 379 -6.83 31.74 24.13
N GLY A 380 -5.64 31.46 23.60
CA GLY A 380 -4.68 32.49 23.17
C GLY A 380 -5.10 33.22 21.89
N ALA A 381 -4.48 34.37 21.61
CA ALA A 381 -4.63 35.05 20.33
C ALA A 381 -4.06 34.19 19.20
N TRP A 382 -4.77 34.13 18.07
CA TRP A 382 -4.40 33.35 16.89
C TRP A 382 -5.14 33.85 15.65
N GLY A 383 -4.62 33.54 14.45
CA GLY A 383 -5.29 33.80 13.18
C GLY A 383 -6.51 32.90 12.99
N ARG A 384 -7.68 33.35 13.47
CA ARG A 384 -8.95 32.61 13.46
C ARG A 384 -10.11 33.45 12.90
N PRO A 385 -11.16 32.83 12.34
CA PRO A 385 -11.27 31.41 12.03
C PRO A 385 -10.43 31.01 10.82
N GLN A 386 -10.11 29.72 10.70
CA GLN A 386 -9.59 29.12 9.46
C GLN A 386 -10.65 28.15 8.93
N ARG A 387 -11.14 28.42 7.72
CA ARG A 387 -12.39 27.84 7.21
C ARG A 387 -12.17 26.57 6.38
N ASP A 388 -10.93 26.14 6.22
CA ASP A 388 -10.51 24.91 5.56
C ASP A 388 -10.66 23.68 6.46
N GLY A 389 -10.46 23.83 7.77
CA GLY A 389 -10.50 22.72 8.74
C GLY A 389 -11.76 21.83 8.64
N PRO A 390 -12.98 22.40 8.67
CA PRO A 390 -14.21 21.63 8.50
C PRO A 390 -14.28 20.87 7.17
N ALA A 391 -13.86 21.50 6.07
CA ALA A 391 -13.85 20.85 4.75
C ALA A 391 -12.91 19.64 4.73
N LEU A 392 -11.67 19.81 5.21
CA LEU A 392 -10.67 18.76 5.26
C LEU A 392 -11.10 17.60 6.17
N ARG A 393 -11.67 17.91 7.34
CA ARG A 393 -12.17 16.89 8.27
C ARG A 393 -13.35 16.11 7.65
N ALA A 394 -14.26 16.79 6.94
CA ALA A 394 -15.33 16.14 6.21
C ALA A 394 -14.77 15.18 5.15
N ILE A 395 -13.82 15.62 4.32
CA ILE A 395 -13.17 14.80 3.28
C ILE A 395 -12.54 13.53 3.88
N ALA A 396 -11.77 13.65 4.97
CA ALA A 396 -11.19 12.50 5.66
C ALA A 396 -12.23 11.50 6.14
N LEU A 397 -13.28 11.99 6.83
CA LEU A 397 -14.33 11.13 7.37
C LEU A 397 -15.21 10.50 6.27
N ILE A 398 -15.47 11.22 5.18
CA ILE A 398 -16.19 10.70 4.02
C ILE A 398 -15.39 9.59 3.34
N THR A 399 -14.07 9.76 3.17
CA THR A 399 -13.19 8.73 2.58
C THR A 399 -13.30 7.40 3.34
N TYR A 400 -13.16 7.42 4.67
CA TYR A 400 -13.33 6.20 5.48
C TYR A 400 -14.78 5.73 5.55
N GLY A 401 -15.75 6.65 5.56
CA GLY A 401 -17.18 6.35 5.51
C GLY A 401 -17.55 5.55 4.25
N ASN A 402 -17.06 5.95 3.08
CA ASN A 402 -17.24 5.27 1.81
C ASN A 402 -16.64 3.85 1.83
N TYR A 403 -15.46 3.68 2.43
CA TYR A 403 -14.88 2.35 2.66
C TYR A 403 -15.80 1.47 3.54
N LEU A 404 -16.36 2.03 4.63
CA LEU A 404 -17.26 1.28 5.50
C LEU A 404 -18.58 0.93 4.80
N ILE A 405 -19.14 1.82 3.98
CA ILE A 405 -20.34 1.55 3.19
C ILE A 405 -20.09 0.39 2.22
N SER A 406 -18.98 0.41 1.49
CA SER A 406 -18.63 -0.66 0.54
C SER A 406 -18.40 -2.01 1.23
N ASN A 407 -18.02 -2.00 2.51
CA ASN A 407 -17.87 -3.19 3.35
C ASN A 407 -19.13 -3.55 4.17
N GLY A 408 -20.29 -2.98 3.84
CA GLY A 408 -21.59 -3.34 4.43
C GLY A 408 -21.82 -2.79 5.85
N ALA A 409 -21.08 -1.77 6.27
CA ALA A 409 -21.17 -1.14 7.58
C ALA A 409 -21.94 0.21 7.56
N THR A 410 -22.87 0.40 6.62
CA THR A 410 -23.66 1.64 6.45
C THR A 410 -24.31 2.15 7.74
N SER A 411 -24.87 1.27 8.59
CA SER A 411 -25.48 1.69 9.86
C SER A 411 -24.47 2.33 10.84
N LYS A 412 -23.20 1.90 10.80
CA LYS A 412 -22.12 2.48 11.60
C LYS A 412 -21.78 3.89 11.09
N VAL A 413 -21.76 4.05 9.77
CA VAL A 413 -21.52 5.33 9.11
C VAL A 413 -22.65 6.32 9.41
N SER A 414 -23.91 5.92 9.25
CA SER A 414 -25.07 6.79 9.54
C SER A 414 -25.15 7.24 11.00
N SER A 415 -24.65 6.44 11.95
CA SER A 415 -24.77 6.73 13.40
C SER A 415 -23.57 7.46 13.98
N ILE A 416 -22.36 7.16 13.53
CA ILE A 416 -21.11 7.70 14.10
C ILE A 416 -20.51 8.79 13.23
N ILE A 417 -20.35 8.54 11.93
CA ILE A 417 -19.58 9.41 11.04
C ILE A 417 -20.44 10.55 10.51
N TRP A 418 -21.64 10.22 9.99
CA TRP A 418 -22.52 11.20 9.35
C TRP A 418 -22.80 12.44 10.21
N PRO A 419 -23.16 12.34 11.51
CA PRO A 419 -23.44 13.54 12.31
C PRO A 419 -22.26 14.51 12.44
N ILE A 420 -21.02 14.00 12.40
CA ILE A 420 -19.81 14.83 12.42
C ILE A 420 -19.65 15.55 11.07
N VAL A 421 -19.77 14.77 9.98
CA VAL A 421 -19.67 15.26 8.60
C VAL A 421 -20.75 16.30 8.31
N GLU A 422 -22.00 16.07 8.73
CA GLU A 422 -23.13 16.97 8.51
C GLU A 422 -22.90 18.36 9.13
N ASN A 423 -22.31 18.43 10.33
CA ASN A 423 -21.92 19.69 10.97
C ASN A 423 -20.84 20.42 10.17
N ASP A 424 -19.81 19.70 9.72
CA ASP A 424 -18.70 20.30 8.97
C ASP A 424 -19.17 20.79 7.58
N LEU A 425 -20.00 20.02 6.88
CA LEU A 425 -20.60 20.43 5.59
C LEU A 425 -21.55 21.62 5.76
N SER A 426 -22.33 21.63 6.85
CA SER A 426 -23.20 22.76 7.22
C SER A 426 -22.38 24.03 7.44
N TYR A 427 -21.22 23.92 8.10
CA TYR A 427 -20.31 25.05 8.27
C TYR A 427 -19.83 25.58 6.93
N VAL A 428 -19.38 24.70 6.04
CA VAL A 428 -18.90 25.10 4.71
C VAL A 428 -20.01 25.80 3.94
N ALA A 429 -21.20 25.22 3.84
CA ALA A 429 -22.32 25.82 3.13
C ALA A 429 -22.76 27.18 3.70
N GLN A 430 -22.62 27.39 5.01
CA GLN A 430 -23.01 28.62 5.70
C GLN A 430 -21.95 29.73 5.62
N TYR A 431 -20.66 29.38 5.65
CA TYR A 431 -19.58 30.33 5.90
C TYR A 431 -18.54 30.47 4.76
N TRP A 432 -18.64 29.70 3.67
CA TRP A 432 -17.65 29.74 2.58
C TRP A 432 -17.44 31.14 1.99
N ASN A 433 -18.50 31.95 1.88
CA ASN A 433 -18.45 33.30 1.32
C ASN A 433 -18.11 34.39 2.37
N GLN A 434 -17.44 34.00 3.46
CA GLN A 434 -16.91 34.93 4.46
C GLN A 434 -15.39 34.79 4.52
N THR A 435 -14.69 35.91 4.74
CA THR A 435 -13.24 35.89 4.92
C THR A 435 -12.84 35.06 6.14
N GLY A 436 -11.68 34.44 6.08
CA GLY A 436 -11.00 33.73 7.16
C GLY A 436 -9.48 33.85 6.99
N TYR A 437 -8.72 33.21 7.86
CA TYR A 437 -7.28 33.09 7.66
C TYR A 437 -6.96 31.95 6.69
N ASP A 438 -5.87 32.10 5.95
CA ASP A 438 -5.35 31.08 5.04
C ASP A 438 -4.68 29.92 5.79
N LEU A 439 -4.25 28.89 5.05
CA LEU A 439 -3.60 27.69 5.61
C LEU A 439 -2.27 28.00 6.32
N TRP A 440 -1.67 29.15 6.03
CA TRP A 440 -0.46 29.66 6.68
C TRP A 440 -0.74 30.49 7.93
N GLU A 441 -2.01 30.67 8.27
CA GLU A 441 -2.48 31.33 9.49
C GLU A 441 -2.16 32.83 9.56
N GLU A 442 -1.95 33.47 8.41
CA GLU A 442 -1.36 34.82 8.32
C GLU A 442 -2.27 35.83 7.61
N VAL A 443 -2.85 35.44 6.49
CA VAL A 443 -3.61 36.35 5.63
C VAL A 443 -5.09 36.18 5.90
N GLN A 444 -5.72 37.23 6.46
CA GLN A 444 -7.16 37.30 6.55
C GLN A 444 -7.76 37.74 5.21
N GLY A 445 -8.42 36.83 4.51
CA GLY A 445 -9.00 37.05 3.19
C GLY A 445 -9.77 35.85 2.68
N SER A 446 -9.70 35.61 1.38
CA SER A 446 -10.20 34.39 0.73
C SER A 446 -9.03 33.64 0.11
N SER A 447 -8.81 32.41 0.57
CA SER A 447 -7.65 31.58 0.22
C SER A 447 -8.02 30.48 -0.77
N PHE A 448 -7.19 30.24 -1.79
CA PHE A 448 -7.43 29.26 -2.86
C PHE A 448 -7.57 27.85 -2.28
N PHE A 449 -6.59 27.41 -1.48
CA PHE A 449 -6.59 26.10 -0.81
C PHE A 449 -7.90 25.87 -0.03
N THR A 450 -8.37 26.89 0.69
CA THR A 450 -9.61 26.84 1.46
C THR A 450 -10.83 26.68 0.56
N ILE A 451 -10.98 27.52 -0.47
CA ILE A 451 -12.12 27.47 -1.39
C ILE A 451 -12.15 26.17 -2.20
N ALA A 452 -10.99 25.71 -2.69
CA ALA A 452 -10.88 24.45 -3.43
C ALA A 452 -11.28 23.24 -2.57
N SER A 453 -10.80 23.19 -1.31
CA SER A 453 -11.12 22.12 -0.37
C SER A 453 -12.60 22.16 0.04
N GLN A 454 -13.18 23.34 0.24
CA GLN A 454 -14.61 23.51 0.52
C GLN A 454 -15.49 23.05 -0.65
N HIS A 455 -15.09 23.33 -1.90
CA HIS A 455 -15.78 22.83 -3.07
C HIS A 455 -15.81 21.31 -3.09
N ARG A 456 -14.64 20.66 -2.97
CA ARG A 456 -14.53 19.19 -2.91
C ARG A 456 -15.39 18.62 -1.79
N ALA A 457 -15.33 19.20 -0.58
CA ALA A 457 -16.09 18.71 0.57
C ALA A 457 -17.60 18.72 0.33
N LEU A 458 -18.15 19.78 -0.28
CA LEU A 458 -19.59 19.83 -0.59
C LEU A 458 -19.99 18.82 -1.67
N VAL A 459 -19.19 18.68 -2.74
CA VAL A 459 -19.47 17.71 -3.82
C VAL A 459 -19.45 16.28 -3.29
N GLU A 460 -18.36 15.90 -2.61
CA GLU A 460 -18.20 14.56 -2.04
C GLU A 460 -19.23 14.30 -0.93
N GLY A 461 -19.56 15.34 -0.16
CA GLY A 461 -20.56 15.32 0.90
C GLY A 461 -21.99 15.07 0.40
N ASP A 462 -22.38 15.63 -0.74
CA ASP A 462 -23.71 15.39 -1.32
C ASP A 462 -23.86 13.95 -1.82
N ALA A 463 -22.84 13.43 -2.50
CA ALA A 463 -22.79 12.03 -2.92
C ALA A 463 -22.81 11.08 -1.70
N PHE A 464 -22.07 11.42 -0.66
CA PHE A 464 -22.05 10.66 0.59
C PHE A 464 -23.41 10.68 1.30
N ALA A 465 -24.07 11.83 1.41
CA ALA A 465 -25.42 11.95 1.96
C ALA A 465 -26.40 11.04 1.20
N THR A 466 -26.35 11.10 -0.13
CA THR A 466 -27.19 10.27 -1.01
C THR A 466 -26.96 8.77 -0.76
N SER A 467 -25.71 8.34 -0.61
CA SER A 467 -25.36 6.94 -0.31
C SER A 467 -25.93 6.42 1.02
N LEU A 468 -26.24 7.34 1.95
CA LEU A 468 -26.84 7.05 3.25
C LEU A 468 -28.37 7.21 3.26
N GLY A 469 -28.99 7.54 2.12
CA GLY A 469 -30.42 7.86 2.03
C GLY A 469 -30.80 9.17 2.71
N LYS A 470 -29.85 10.13 2.77
CA LYS A 470 -30.00 11.47 3.34
C LYS A 470 -29.87 12.51 2.23
N SER A 471 -30.09 13.78 2.57
CA SER A 471 -29.89 14.92 1.67
C SER A 471 -28.90 15.92 2.26
N CYS A 472 -28.14 16.62 1.39
CA CYS A 472 -27.36 17.78 1.77
C CYS A 472 -27.72 18.98 0.87
N THR A 473 -28.87 19.61 1.13
CA THR A 473 -29.36 20.74 0.30
C THR A 473 -28.40 21.94 0.27
N GLY A 474 -27.65 22.16 1.35
CA GLY A 474 -26.57 23.14 1.41
C GLY A 474 -25.41 22.79 0.47
N CYS A 475 -25.06 21.50 0.38
CA CYS A 475 -24.03 21.02 -0.54
C CYS A 475 -24.41 21.28 -2.00
N GLU A 476 -25.59 20.81 -2.40
CA GLU A 476 -26.12 20.95 -3.77
C GLU A 476 -26.22 22.42 -4.20
N SER A 477 -26.74 23.28 -3.33
CA SER A 477 -26.96 24.69 -3.67
C SER A 477 -25.68 25.54 -3.68
N GLN A 478 -24.69 25.22 -2.86
CA GLN A 478 -23.49 26.06 -2.69
C GLN A 478 -22.28 25.57 -3.47
N ALA A 479 -22.11 24.25 -3.72
CA ALA A 479 -20.94 23.74 -4.45
C ALA A 479 -20.69 24.45 -5.81
N PRO A 480 -21.71 24.66 -6.68
CA PRO A 480 -21.49 25.38 -7.93
C PRO A 480 -21.07 26.85 -7.73
N GLN A 481 -21.53 27.50 -6.66
CA GLN A 481 -21.18 28.90 -6.36
C GLN A 481 -19.75 29.02 -5.81
N ILE A 482 -19.32 28.07 -4.99
CA ILE A 482 -17.91 27.96 -4.56
C ILE A 482 -17.02 27.76 -5.78
N LEU A 483 -17.38 26.86 -6.69
CA LEU A 483 -16.63 26.64 -7.93
C LEU A 483 -16.55 27.90 -8.80
N CYS A 484 -17.65 28.66 -8.87
CA CYS A 484 -17.70 29.94 -9.58
C CYS A 484 -16.73 30.95 -8.97
N PHE A 485 -16.71 31.07 -7.63
CA PHE A 485 -15.78 31.95 -6.94
C PHE A 485 -14.32 31.49 -7.09
N LEU A 486 -14.05 30.18 -7.10
CA LEU A 486 -12.73 29.60 -7.31
C LEU A 486 -12.07 30.09 -8.61
N GLN A 487 -12.86 30.41 -9.64
CA GLN A 487 -12.34 30.96 -10.90
C GLN A 487 -11.69 32.34 -10.73
N SER A 488 -12.05 33.09 -9.70
CA SER A 488 -11.53 34.44 -9.43
C SER A 488 -10.05 34.43 -9.00
N PHE A 489 -9.53 33.26 -8.61
CA PHE A 489 -8.14 33.09 -8.19
C PHE A 489 -7.18 33.01 -9.39
N TRP A 490 -7.67 32.74 -10.60
CA TRP A 490 -6.84 32.75 -11.80
C TRP A 490 -6.66 34.17 -12.35
N ASN A 491 -5.42 34.67 -12.41
CA ASN A 491 -5.14 36.02 -12.91
C ASN A 491 -4.87 36.11 -14.43
N GLY A 492 -4.98 35.00 -15.15
CA GLY A 492 -4.59 34.89 -16.56
C GLY A 492 -3.28 34.15 -16.81
N THR A 493 -2.42 34.01 -15.79
CA THR A 493 -1.11 33.31 -15.88
C THR A 493 -0.80 32.38 -14.71
N ALA A 494 -1.26 32.71 -13.50
CA ALA A 494 -1.03 31.96 -12.28
C ALA A 494 -2.27 31.98 -11.38
N VAL A 495 -2.27 31.10 -10.38
CA VAL A 495 -3.24 31.14 -9.29
C VAL A 495 -2.74 32.11 -8.23
N ILE A 496 -3.52 33.14 -7.94
CA ILE A 496 -3.28 34.10 -6.86
C ILE A 496 -3.85 33.50 -5.59
N ALA A 497 -3.00 32.94 -4.74
CA ALA A 497 -3.43 32.11 -3.61
C ALA A 497 -4.35 32.80 -2.60
N ASN A 498 -4.25 34.11 -2.43
CA ASN A 498 -5.08 34.88 -1.52
C ASN A 498 -5.63 36.12 -2.23
N LEU A 499 -6.95 36.26 -2.27
CA LEU A 499 -7.62 37.44 -2.84
C LEU A 499 -7.66 38.59 -1.83
N GLY A 500 -7.43 39.81 -2.33
CA GLY A 500 -7.30 41.03 -1.53
C GLY A 500 -5.87 41.57 -1.51
N ASN A 501 -5.70 42.85 -1.16
CA ASN A 501 -4.35 43.45 -1.08
C ASN A 501 -3.71 43.11 0.27
N ASN A 502 -2.69 42.24 0.24
CA ASN A 502 -1.90 41.82 1.39
C ASN A 502 -0.39 42.10 1.20
N GLY A 503 -0.01 42.82 0.13
CA GLY A 503 1.37 43.13 -0.20
C GLY A 503 2.21 41.97 -0.76
N ARG A 504 1.61 40.81 -1.04
CA ARG A 504 2.29 39.65 -1.66
C ARG A 504 2.03 39.57 -3.17
N SER A 505 2.92 38.90 -3.89
CA SER A 505 2.76 38.60 -5.32
C SER A 505 1.57 37.68 -5.62
N GLY A 506 1.17 36.85 -4.66
CA GLY A 506 0.14 35.83 -4.80
C GLY A 506 0.66 34.47 -5.27
N LEU A 507 1.93 34.36 -5.66
CA LEU A 507 2.59 33.09 -5.98
C LEU A 507 2.93 32.37 -4.68
N ASP A 508 2.27 31.23 -4.44
CA ASP A 508 2.31 30.55 -3.15
C ASP A 508 2.04 29.05 -3.34
N ALA A 509 2.78 28.20 -2.63
CA ALA A 509 2.59 26.76 -2.57
C ALA A 509 1.21 26.33 -2.05
N ASN A 510 0.44 27.24 -1.44
CA ASN A 510 -1.01 27.15 -1.25
C ASN A 510 -1.72 26.59 -2.48
N SER A 511 -1.38 27.10 -3.66
CA SER A 511 -1.98 26.67 -4.93
C SER A 511 -1.59 25.25 -5.33
N LEU A 512 -0.35 24.83 -5.05
CA LEU A 512 0.12 23.46 -5.29
C LEU A 512 -0.57 22.48 -4.33
N LEU A 513 -0.62 22.83 -3.04
CA LEU A 513 -1.32 22.07 -2.01
C LEU A 513 -2.82 21.96 -2.31
N GLY A 514 -3.44 23.03 -2.82
CA GLY A 514 -4.82 23.00 -3.28
C GLY A 514 -5.02 21.96 -4.38
N SER A 515 -4.16 21.96 -5.39
CA SER A 515 -4.25 21.04 -6.53
C SER A 515 -4.08 19.56 -6.11
N VAL A 516 -3.07 19.23 -5.29
CA VAL A 516 -2.86 17.83 -4.83
C VAL A 516 -3.96 17.34 -3.89
N HIS A 517 -4.46 18.21 -3.03
CA HIS A 517 -5.54 17.84 -2.10
C HIS A 517 -6.95 17.89 -2.73
N THR A 518 -7.08 18.35 -3.98
CA THR A 518 -8.30 18.20 -4.78
C THR A 518 -8.11 17.36 -6.04
N PHE A 519 -7.00 16.62 -6.12
CA PHE A 519 -6.76 15.66 -7.20
C PHE A 519 -7.87 14.61 -7.28
N ASP A 520 -8.43 14.43 -8.48
CA ASP A 520 -9.31 13.31 -8.80
C ASP A 520 -8.67 12.46 -9.92
N PRO A 521 -8.32 11.19 -9.66
CA PRO A 521 -7.74 10.35 -10.70
C PRO A 521 -8.72 10.03 -11.85
N ALA A 522 -10.02 10.26 -11.70
CA ALA A 522 -11.02 10.11 -12.77
C ALA A 522 -11.26 11.38 -13.58
N ALA A 523 -10.74 12.53 -13.13
CA ALA A 523 -10.88 13.79 -13.86
C ALA A 523 -10.05 13.84 -15.14
N SER A 524 -10.52 14.66 -16.08
CA SER A 524 -9.69 15.18 -17.18
C SER A 524 -8.68 16.22 -16.67
N CYS A 525 -7.84 16.76 -17.56
CA CYS A 525 -7.03 17.94 -17.28
C CYS A 525 -7.88 19.21 -17.20
N ASP A 526 -8.75 19.28 -16.19
CA ASP A 526 -9.74 20.34 -16.03
C ASP A 526 -9.17 21.61 -15.38
N ASP A 527 -9.24 22.72 -16.13
CA ASP A 527 -8.83 24.05 -15.68
C ASP A 527 -9.82 24.68 -14.69
N VAL A 528 -11.06 24.19 -14.64
CA VAL A 528 -12.11 24.75 -13.77
C VAL A 528 -11.90 24.32 -12.31
N THR A 529 -11.54 23.06 -12.09
CA THR A 529 -11.20 22.51 -10.78
C THR A 529 -9.70 22.46 -10.50
N PHE A 530 -8.88 23.01 -11.42
CA PHE A 530 -7.42 23.12 -11.27
C PHE A 530 -6.74 21.76 -11.03
N GLN A 531 -7.17 20.74 -11.78
CA GLN A 531 -6.57 19.40 -11.70
C GLN A 531 -5.07 19.43 -12.01
N PRO A 532 -4.25 18.53 -11.45
CA PRO A 532 -2.80 18.58 -11.59
C PRO A 532 -2.29 18.63 -13.04
N CYS A 533 -2.93 17.92 -13.98
CA CYS A 533 -2.55 17.98 -15.40
C CYS A 533 -3.17 19.15 -16.19
N SER A 534 -3.99 20.01 -15.56
CA SER A 534 -4.61 21.16 -16.21
C SER A 534 -3.60 22.22 -16.62
N SER A 535 -3.90 22.96 -17.69
CA SER A 535 -2.98 23.96 -18.21
C SER A 535 -2.73 25.09 -17.20
N ARG A 536 -3.75 25.48 -16.44
CA ARG A 536 -3.62 26.47 -15.36
C ARG A 536 -2.75 25.97 -14.21
N ALA A 537 -2.90 24.71 -13.80
CA ALA A 537 -2.08 24.14 -12.74
C ALA A 537 -0.59 24.05 -13.15
N LEU A 538 -0.30 23.66 -14.39
CA LEU A 538 1.08 23.56 -14.89
C LEU A 538 1.74 24.94 -15.08
N SER A 539 0.99 25.92 -15.61
CA SER A 539 1.46 27.31 -15.71
C SER A 539 1.76 27.88 -14.31
N ASN A 540 0.85 27.64 -13.36
CA ASN A 540 1.03 28.03 -11.97
C ASN A 540 2.24 27.32 -11.32
N HIS A 541 2.40 26.01 -11.51
CA HIS A 541 3.52 25.23 -10.99
C HIS A 541 4.86 25.84 -11.39
N LYS A 542 5.04 26.13 -12.68
CA LYS A 542 6.23 26.81 -13.19
C LYS A 542 6.49 28.12 -12.45
N LEU A 543 5.48 29.01 -12.39
CA LEU A 543 5.65 30.35 -11.83
C LEU A 543 5.92 30.33 -10.31
N VAL A 544 5.26 29.43 -9.58
CA VAL A 544 5.51 29.24 -8.15
C VAL A 544 6.93 28.74 -7.92
N VAL A 545 7.37 27.68 -8.61
CA VAL A 545 8.73 27.14 -8.46
C VAL A 545 9.79 28.17 -8.87
N ASP A 546 9.59 28.86 -9.99
CA ASP A 546 10.52 29.89 -10.48
C ASP A 546 10.70 31.03 -9.48
N SER A 547 9.65 31.38 -8.72
CA SER A 547 9.71 32.43 -7.71
C SER A 547 10.71 32.14 -6.57
N PHE A 548 11.04 30.87 -6.30
CA PHE A 548 11.99 30.47 -5.25
C PHE A 548 13.42 30.29 -5.74
N ARG A 549 13.64 30.21 -7.06
CA ARG A 549 14.98 29.94 -7.63
C ARG A 549 16.02 30.99 -7.24
N SER A 550 15.63 32.26 -7.23
CA SER A 550 16.51 33.37 -6.90
C SER A 550 16.48 33.79 -5.42
N VAL A 551 15.57 33.23 -4.63
CA VAL A 551 15.34 33.66 -3.24
C VAL A 551 16.20 32.84 -2.27
N TYR A 552 16.49 31.58 -2.58
CA TYR A 552 17.26 30.69 -1.70
C TYR A 552 18.65 30.40 -2.23
N THR A 553 19.68 30.52 -1.37
CA THR A 553 21.08 30.25 -1.73
C THR A 553 21.27 28.80 -2.16
N ILE A 554 20.55 27.86 -1.52
CA ILE A 554 20.59 26.43 -1.88
C ILE A 554 20.08 26.11 -3.29
N ASN A 555 19.36 27.04 -3.93
CA ASN A 555 18.90 26.93 -5.32
C ASN A 555 19.92 27.48 -6.32
N SER A 556 21.08 27.96 -5.87
CA SER A 556 22.12 28.51 -6.74
C SER A 556 22.56 27.50 -7.80
N GLY A 557 22.51 27.93 -9.07
CA GLY A 557 22.83 27.08 -10.21
C GLY A 557 21.68 26.20 -10.73
N LEU A 558 20.52 26.20 -10.08
CA LEU A 558 19.33 25.44 -10.52
C LEU A 558 18.44 26.29 -11.44
N GLY A 559 18.74 26.25 -12.75
CA GLY A 559 17.99 26.98 -13.78
C GLY A 559 16.63 26.39 -14.13
N ALA A 560 15.93 27.05 -15.05
CA ALA A 560 14.68 26.58 -15.65
C ALA A 560 14.77 25.10 -16.10
N GLY A 561 13.69 24.34 -15.88
CA GLY A 561 13.65 22.91 -16.18
C GLY A 561 14.36 21.97 -15.19
N SER A 562 15.04 22.50 -14.17
CA SER A 562 15.61 21.71 -13.05
C SER A 562 14.80 21.91 -11.77
N ALA A 563 14.61 20.86 -10.97
CA ALA A 563 13.91 20.98 -9.68
C ALA A 563 14.61 21.99 -8.76
N ALA A 564 13.87 22.59 -7.84
CA ALA A 564 14.38 23.56 -6.87
C ALA A 564 13.69 23.37 -5.51
N ALA A 565 14.33 23.79 -4.43
CA ALA A 565 13.71 23.81 -3.11
C ALA A 565 12.59 24.87 -3.07
N VAL A 566 11.40 24.47 -2.61
CA VAL A 566 10.18 25.28 -2.65
C VAL A 566 9.74 25.62 -1.22
N GLY A 567 9.48 26.90 -0.95
CA GLY A 567 8.92 27.38 0.31
C GLY A 567 7.41 27.61 0.23
N ARG A 568 6.86 28.37 1.18
CA ARG A 568 5.44 28.75 1.16
C ARG A 568 5.17 29.80 0.08
N TYR A 569 5.79 30.97 0.19
CA TYR A 569 5.69 32.08 -0.76
C TYR A 569 7.00 32.89 -0.72
N PRO A 570 7.39 33.59 -1.80
CA PRO A 570 8.72 34.21 -1.90
C PRO A 570 8.94 35.38 -0.91
N GLU A 571 7.87 35.99 -0.40
CA GLU A 571 7.92 37.05 0.61
C GLU A 571 7.99 36.52 2.06
N ASP A 572 8.09 35.20 2.26
CA ASP A 572 8.09 34.60 3.59
C ASP A 572 9.23 35.12 4.46
N SER A 573 8.91 35.36 5.73
CA SER A 573 9.84 35.80 6.77
C SER A 573 9.73 34.98 8.06
N TYR A 574 8.79 34.04 8.14
CA TYR A 574 8.66 33.14 9.29
C TYR A 574 9.92 32.27 9.41
N GLN A 575 10.57 32.33 10.58
CA GLN A 575 11.85 31.66 10.83
C GLN A 575 12.94 32.00 9.79
N GLY A 576 12.87 33.18 9.14
CA GLY A 576 13.82 33.61 8.10
C GLY A 576 13.37 33.33 6.66
N GLY A 577 12.20 32.72 6.45
CA GLY A 577 11.64 32.45 5.13
C GLY A 577 12.43 31.38 4.39
N ASN A 578 12.09 30.12 4.62
CA ASN A 578 12.86 28.98 4.13
C ASN A 578 12.02 28.08 3.21
N PRO A 579 12.67 27.17 2.47
CA PRO A 579 12.01 25.99 1.92
C PRO A 579 11.31 25.14 2.98
N TRP A 580 10.22 24.49 2.58
CA TRP A 580 9.47 23.56 3.41
C TRP A 580 9.50 22.18 2.78
N TYR A 581 9.64 21.13 3.60
CA TYR A 581 9.62 19.75 3.13
C TYR A 581 8.30 19.46 2.40
N LEU A 582 7.16 19.76 3.03
CA LEU A 582 5.84 19.53 2.44
C LEU A 582 5.59 20.34 1.16
N CYS A 583 6.13 21.56 1.04
CA CYS A 583 5.95 22.37 -0.18
C CYS A 583 6.79 21.83 -1.34
N THR A 584 8.02 21.39 -1.05
CA THR A 584 8.89 20.75 -2.05
C THR A 584 8.31 19.41 -2.50
N LEU A 585 7.73 18.63 -1.58
CA LEU A 585 7.03 17.38 -1.89
C LEU A 585 5.74 17.62 -2.69
N ALA A 586 4.94 18.63 -2.34
CA ALA A 586 3.74 19.00 -3.11
C ALA A 586 4.08 19.40 -4.56
N ALA A 587 5.21 20.08 -4.78
CA ALA A 587 5.69 20.38 -6.13
C ALA A 587 6.04 19.12 -6.93
N ALA A 588 6.52 18.06 -6.28
CA ALA A 588 6.70 16.75 -6.92
C ALA A 588 5.35 16.05 -7.18
N GLU A 589 4.46 16.07 -6.18
CA GLU A 589 3.19 15.34 -6.19
C GLU A 589 2.24 15.84 -7.29
N VAL A 590 2.14 17.16 -7.53
CA VAL A 590 1.41 17.72 -8.68
C VAL A 590 1.84 17.06 -10.00
N LEU A 591 3.15 16.83 -10.17
CA LEU A 591 3.68 16.27 -11.41
C LEU A 591 3.45 14.75 -11.49
N TYR A 592 3.51 14.02 -10.38
CA TYR A 592 3.15 12.61 -10.34
C TYR A 592 1.66 12.38 -10.64
N ASP A 593 0.78 13.23 -10.09
CA ASP A 593 -0.65 13.20 -10.40
C ASP A 593 -0.91 13.53 -11.86
N ALA A 594 -0.22 14.55 -12.41
CA ALA A 594 -0.36 14.91 -13.81
C ALA A 594 0.07 13.78 -14.75
N LEU A 595 1.19 13.11 -14.44
CA LEU A 595 1.67 11.92 -15.15
C LEU A 595 0.64 10.79 -15.13
N TYR A 596 0.00 10.55 -13.98
CA TYR A 596 -1.06 9.56 -13.85
C TYR A 596 -2.27 9.92 -14.73
N GLN A 597 -2.71 11.18 -14.71
CA GLN A 597 -3.87 11.62 -15.51
C GLN A 597 -3.61 11.52 -17.01
N TRP A 598 -2.43 11.92 -17.50
CA TRP A 598 -2.08 11.77 -18.92
C TRP A 598 -2.01 10.32 -19.36
N ASP A 599 -1.45 9.44 -18.52
CA ASP A 599 -1.38 8.00 -18.81
C ASP A 599 -2.79 7.41 -18.94
N LYS A 600 -3.66 7.71 -17.98
CA LYS A 600 -5.07 7.27 -18.00
C LYS A 600 -5.86 7.81 -19.20
N GLN A 601 -5.60 9.05 -19.60
CA GLN A 601 -6.25 9.68 -20.77
C GLN A 601 -5.65 9.19 -22.10
N GLY A 602 -4.47 8.59 -22.10
CA GLY A 602 -3.75 8.17 -23.31
C GLY A 602 -3.28 9.32 -24.19
N SER A 603 -3.21 10.54 -23.65
CA SER A 603 -2.77 11.74 -24.37
C SER A 603 -2.36 12.87 -23.43
N LEU A 604 -1.54 13.78 -23.94
CA LEU A 604 -1.08 15.00 -23.28
C LEU A 604 -1.27 16.16 -24.24
N THR A 605 -2.04 17.16 -23.83
CA THR A 605 -2.23 18.40 -24.60
C THR A 605 -1.33 19.49 -24.07
N VAL A 606 -0.55 20.12 -24.96
CA VAL A 606 0.20 21.35 -24.71
C VAL A 606 -0.55 22.48 -25.41
N ASP A 607 -1.02 23.45 -24.65
CA ASP A 607 -1.67 24.66 -25.17
C ASP A 607 -0.83 25.90 -24.88
N GLN A 608 -1.34 27.08 -25.25
CA GLN A 608 -0.61 28.32 -25.06
C GLN A 608 -0.34 28.67 -23.59
N THR A 609 -1.22 28.21 -22.69
CA THR A 609 -1.12 28.47 -21.24
C THR A 609 -0.03 27.61 -20.61
N SER A 610 0.03 26.32 -20.95
CA SER A 610 0.99 25.36 -20.41
C SER A 610 2.31 25.29 -21.18
N LEU A 611 2.39 25.87 -22.38
CA LEU A 611 3.60 25.82 -23.22
C LEU A 611 4.89 26.24 -22.49
N PRO A 612 4.93 27.33 -21.69
CA PRO A 612 6.15 27.73 -20.98
C PRO A 612 6.65 26.68 -19.98
N PHE A 613 5.74 25.92 -19.34
CA PHE A 613 6.11 24.81 -18.45
C PHE A 613 6.83 23.71 -19.23
N PHE A 614 6.29 23.31 -20.39
CA PHE A 614 6.91 22.25 -21.18
C PHE A 614 8.19 22.69 -21.89
N GLN A 615 8.32 23.96 -22.29
CA GLN A 615 9.52 24.47 -22.96
C GLN A 615 10.75 24.49 -22.05
N ASP A 616 10.57 24.65 -20.74
CA ASP A 616 11.65 24.51 -19.76
C ASP A 616 12.24 23.09 -19.75
N LEU A 617 11.40 22.07 -19.99
CA LEU A 617 11.78 20.66 -19.94
C LEU A 617 12.20 20.12 -21.32
N VAL A 618 11.54 20.59 -22.37
CA VAL A 618 11.75 20.18 -23.77
C VAL A 618 11.66 21.42 -24.67
N SER A 619 12.81 22.07 -24.89
CA SER A 619 12.90 23.41 -25.52
C SER A 619 12.23 23.59 -26.87
N ASN A 620 12.15 22.54 -27.70
CA ASN A 620 11.56 22.59 -29.05
C ASN A 620 10.08 22.17 -29.09
N ILE A 621 9.42 22.00 -27.94
CA ILE A 621 8.01 21.63 -27.89
C ILE A 621 7.12 22.76 -28.45
N THR A 622 6.01 22.36 -29.09
CA THR A 622 5.02 23.27 -29.66
C THR A 622 3.64 22.95 -29.08
N THR A 623 2.64 23.79 -29.33
CA THR A 623 1.26 23.48 -28.97
C THR A 623 0.74 22.32 -29.79
N GLY A 624 0.02 21.39 -29.17
CA GLY A 624 -0.57 20.25 -29.83
C GLY A 624 -1.11 19.21 -28.85
N ASN A 625 -1.83 18.22 -29.38
CA ASN A 625 -2.24 17.05 -28.62
C ASN A 625 -1.36 15.85 -29.01
N TYR A 626 -0.66 15.29 -28.02
CA TYR A 626 0.30 14.20 -28.21
C TYR A 626 -0.29 12.90 -27.66
N SER A 627 -0.59 11.94 -28.53
CA SER A 627 -1.03 10.60 -28.10
C SER A 627 0.08 9.86 -27.36
N SER A 628 -0.30 8.99 -26.42
CA SER A 628 0.60 8.10 -25.67
C SER A 628 1.51 7.22 -26.53
N SER A 629 1.13 6.96 -27.78
CA SER A 629 1.95 6.21 -28.73
C SER A 629 3.03 7.04 -29.46
N SER A 630 3.02 8.36 -29.28
CA SER A 630 3.97 9.26 -29.94
C SER A 630 5.29 9.39 -29.18
N THR A 631 6.40 9.54 -29.89
CA THR A 631 7.71 9.79 -29.29
C THR A 631 7.77 11.10 -28.51
N THR A 632 6.98 12.11 -28.92
CA THR A 632 6.87 13.38 -28.20
C THR A 632 6.21 13.19 -26.84
N TYR A 633 5.12 12.41 -26.74
CA TYR A 633 4.51 12.09 -25.45
C TYR A 633 5.49 11.40 -24.51
N THR A 634 6.21 10.38 -24.99
CA THR A 634 7.24 9.69 -24.20
C THR A 634 8.34 10.66 -23.74
N SER A 635 8.78 11.57 -24.61
CA SER A 635 9.81 12.56 -24.26
C SER A 635 9.33 13.54 -23.19
N LEU A 636 8.10 14.05 -23.31
CA LEU A 636 7.51 14.98 -22.35
C LEU A 636 7.29 14.32 -20.98
N THR A 637 6.66 13.14 -20.96
CA THR A 637 6.36 12.44 -19.71
C THR A 637 7.62 11.95 -18.99
N ASN A 638 8.66 11.53 -19.73
CA ASN A 638 9.96 11.23 -19.12
C ASN A 638 10.62 12.48 -18.52
N ALA A 639 10.62 13.60 -19.23
CA ALA A 639 11.19 14.85 -18.73
C ALA A 639 10.46 15.37 -17.49
N VAL A 640 9.12 15.31 -17.48
CA VAL A 640 8.30 15.66 -16.30
C VAL A 640 8.57 14.72 -15.14
N ARG A 641 8.72 13.41 -15.38
CA ARG A 641 9.06 12.43 -14.31
C ARG A 641 10.44 12.71 -13.72
N THR A 642 11.44 12.98 -14.55
CA THR A 642 12.78 13.38 -14.08
C THR A 642 12.73 14.67 -13.27
N TYR A 643 11.90 15.63 -13.70
CA TYR A 643 11.70 16.88 -12.98
C TYR A 643 11.03 16.66 -11.61
N ALA A 644 9.99 15.82 -11.55
CA ALA A 644 9.33 15.42 -10.30
C ALA A 644 10.29 14.73 -9.32
N ASP A 645 11.05 13.74 -9.80
CA ASP A 645 12.07 13.03 -9.02
C ASP A 645 13.18 13.96 -8.49
N GLY A 646 13.45 15.06 -9.19
CA GLY A 646 14.39 16.08 -8.74
C GLY A 646 13.95 16.77 -7.45
N PHE A 647 12.65 17.03 -7.25
CA PHE A 647 12.14 17.61 -6.01
C PHE A 647 12.27 16.65 -4.83
N VAL A 648 11.96 15.37 -5.04
CA VAL A 648 12.16 14.32 -4.03
C VAL A 648 13.65 14.16 -3.71
N SER A 649 14.54 14.30 -4.70
CA SER A 649 15.99 14.26 -4.50
C SER A 649 16.50 15.43 -3.66
N ILE A 650 15.93 16.64 -3.81
CA ILE A 650 16.23 17.80 -2.97
C ILE A 650 15.79 17.55 -1.52
N VAL A 651 14.60 16.97 -1.32
CA VAL A 651 14.13 16.57 0.02
C VAL A 651 15.10 15.57 0.62
N GLN A 652 15.45 14.50 -0.11
CA GLN A 652 16.41 13.50 0.34
C GLN A 652 17.78 14.09 0.71
N GLN A 653 18.27 15.07 -0.06
CA GLN A 653 19.54 15.74 0.20
C GLN A 653 19.55 16.47 1.56
N TYR A 654 18.43 17.07 1.95
CA TYR A 654 18.30 17.86 3.17
C TYR A 654 17.57 17.13 4.30
N THR A 655 17.20 15.86 4.10
CA THR A 655 16.76 14.95 5.16
C THR A 655 17.97 14.43 5.93
N PRO A 656 18.03 14.56 7.27
CA PRO A 656 19.13 14.01 8.05
C PRO A 656 19.18 12.48 8.00
N SER A 657 20.31 11.88 8.36
CA SER A 657 20.54 10.44 8.25
C SER A 657 19.59 9.54 9.06
N ASN A 658 18.86 10.11 10.03
CA ASN A 658 17.84 9.42 10.82
C ASN A 658 16.44 9.43 10.16
N GLY A 659 16.26 10.12 9.04
CA GLY A 659 14.96 10.29 8.37
C GLY A 659 14.00 11.25 9.10
N SER A 660 14.49 12.12 9.98
CA SER A 660 13.59 13.07 10.66
C SER A 660 13.22 14.23 9.73
N LEU A 661 11.93 14.45 9.49
CA LEU A 661 11.45 15.57 8.68
C LEU A 661 10.93 16.69 9.58
N ALA A 662 11.62 17.83 9.56
CA ALA A 662 11.16 19.04 10.24
C ALA A 662 10.09 19.76 9.40
N GLU A 663 9.66 20.94 9.85
CA GLU A 663 8.82 21.84 9.05
C GLU A 663 9.61 22.45 7.88
N GLN A 664 10.83 22.94 8.17
CA GLN A 664 11.64 23.72 7.24
C GLN A 664 13.06 23.17 7.14
N PHE A 665 13.73 23.46 6.03
CA PHE A 665 15.18 23.33 5.89
C PHE A 665 15.77 24.64 5.38
N SER A 666 16.91 25.03 5.94
CA SER A 666 17.50 26.37 5.82
C SER A 666 17.69 26.78 4.37
N ARG A 667 17.26 28.01 4.04
CA ARG A 667 17.45 28.60 2.71
C ARG A 667 18.92 28.75 2.29
N ASP A 668 19.85 28.70 3.23
CA ASP A 668 21.26 29.01 3.01
C ASP A 668 22.13 27.77 2.87
N ASP A 669 21.93 26.78 3.75
CA ASP A 669 22.75 25.57 3.84
C ASP A 669 21.93 24.27 3.94
N GLY A 670 20.60 24.37 3.98
CA GLY A 670 19.70 23.23 4.00
C GLY A 670 19.64 22.47 5.33
N THR A 671 20.19 23.01 6.43
CA THR A 671 20.01 22.39 7.75
C THR A 671 18.54 22.44 8.18
N PRO A 672 17.95 21.35 8.73
CA PRO A 672 16.57 21.38 9.23
C PRO A 672 16.40 22.39 10.37
N LEU A 673 15.28 23.11 10.40
CA LEU A 673 14.94 24.08 11.44
C LEU A 673 13.42 24.19 11.66
N SER A 674 13.02 25.10 12.55
CA SER A 674 11.64 25.25 13.04
C SER A 674 11.17 23.99 13.79
N ALA A 675 9.88 23.65 13.73
CA ALA A 675 9.33 22.48 14.39
C ALA A 675 9.96 21.18 13.83
N GLY A 676 10.69 20.44 14.66
CA GLY A 676 11.20 19.12 14.31
C GLY A 676 10.09 18.07 14.28
N ASP A 677 10.29 16.98 13.52
CA ASP A 677 9.32 15.87 13.41
C ASP A 677 7.89 16.36 13.11
N LEU A 678 7.73 17.19 12.09
CA LEU A 678 6.43 17.74 11.72
C LEU A 678 5.57 16.65 11.08
N THR A 679 4.41 16.38 11.67
CA THR A 679 3.49 15.32 11.20
C THR A 679 3.05 15.53 9.74
N TRP A 680 2.80 16.77 9.34
CA TRP A 680 2.41 17.08 7.96
C TRP A 680 3.56 16.85 6.96
N SER A 681 4.82 17.12 7.32
CA SER A 681 5.96 16.80 6.45
C SER A 681 6.06 15.30 6.18
N TYR A 682 5.84 14.47 7.21
CA TYR A 682 5.78 13.01 7.04
C TYR A 682 4.59 12.56 6.19
N ALA A 683 3.39 13.10 6.43
CA ALA A 683 2.20 12.77 5.64
C ALA A 683 2.34 13.16 4.16
N ALA A 684 2.93 14.33 3.89
CA ALA A 684 3.22 14.80 2.53
C ALA A 684 4.28 13.94 1.82
N PHE A 685 5.23 13.36 2.58
CA PHE A 685 6.19 12.42 2.02
C PHE A 685 5.50 11.13 1.58
N LEU A 686 4.67 10.56 2.45
CA LEU A 686 3.91 9.35 2.15
C LEU A 686 3.00 9.54 0.92
N SER A 687 2.23 10.64 0.86
CA SER A 687 1.37 10.92 -0.28
C SER A 687 2.16 11.06 -1.58
N ALA A 688 3.25 11.83 -1.59
CA ALA A 688 4.07 12.04 -2.79
C ALA A 688 4.68 10.74 -3.31
N ILE A 689 5.16 9.87 -2.42
CA ILE A 689 5.71 8.55 -2.79
C ILE A 689 4.62 7.60 -3.27
N ASP A 690 3.43 7.64 -2.69
CA ASP A 690 2.27 6.90 -3.20
C ASP A 690 1.94 7.31 -4.64
N ARG A 691 1.83 8.62 -4.92
CA ARG A 691 1.58 9.12 -6.28
C ARG A 691 2.69 8.73 -7.24
N ARG A 692 3.96 8.84 -6.79
CA ARG A 692 5.12 8.39 -7.57
C ARG A 692 5.02 6.92 -7.98
N ASN A 693 4.51 6.07 -7.09
CA ASN A 693 4.35 4.62 -7.28
C ASN A 693 3.04 4.25 -8.00
N GLY A 694 2.19 5.22 -8.34
CA GLY A 694 0.90 5.01 -9.00
C GLY A 694 -0.25 4.62 -8.06
N THR A 695 -0.05 4.74 -6.74
CA THR A 695 -1.12 4.63 -5.74
C THR A 695 -1.87 5.97 -5.68
N VAL A 696 -3.14 5.95 -6.08
CA VAL A 696 -4.00 7.15 -6.14
C VAL A 696 -5.24 6.96 -5.24
N PRO A 697 -5.85 8.07 -4.76
CA PRO A 697 -7.06 7.99 -3.95
C PRO A 697 -8.27 7.56 -4.79
N ALA A 698 -9.42 7.37 -4.15
CA ALA A 698 -10.68 7.22 -4.88
C ALA A 698 -11.08 8.55 -5.54
N SER A 699 -11.86 8.48 -6.62
CA SER A 699 -12.51 9.66 -7.20
C SER A 699 -13.50 10.26 -6.21
N TRP A 700 -13.50 11.59 -6.10
CA TRP A 700 -14.45 12.35 -5.28
C TRP A 700 -15.63 12.88 -6.10
N GLY A 701 -15.66 12.60 -7.40
CA GLY A 701 -16.78 12.94 -8.30
C GLY A 701 -16.59 14.21 -9.11
N GLU A 702 -15.33 14.65 -9.31
CA GLU A 702 -14.99 15.89 -10.02
C GLU A 702 -15.72 16.04 -11.36
N SER A 703 -15.74 14.96 -12.16
CA SER A 703 -16.31 14.96 -13.51
C SER A 703 -17.80 15.32 -13.58
N SER A 704 -18.51 15.26 -12.45
CA SER A 704 -19.93 15.65 -12.33
C SER A 704 -20.12 17.04 -11.72
N ALA A 705 -19.05 17.67 -11.26
CA ALA A 705 -19.06 18.89 -10.47
C ALA A 705 -18.05 19.94 -10.96
N ASN A 706 -17.76 19.96 -12.26
CA ASN A 706 -16.81 20.89 -12.89
C ASN A 706 -17.49 21.87 -13.86
N THR A 707 -18.81 22.03 -13.76
CA THR A 707 -19.56 23.01 -14.56
C THR A 707 -19.74 24.30 -13.79
N VAL A 708 -19.10 25.37 -14.26
CA VAL A 708 -19.25 26.71 -13.67
C VAL A 708 -20.62 27.31 -14.02
N PRO A 709 -21.38 27.83 -13.04
CA PRO A 709 -22.58 28.61 -13.31
C PRO A 709 -22.31 29.82 -14.20
N THR A 710 -23.30 30.22 -15.01
CA THR A 710 -23.18 31.40 -15.91
C THR A 710 -23.04 32.72 -15.15
N ALA A 711 -23.47 32.77 -13.90
CA ALA A 711 -23.30 33.90 -13.00
C ALA A 711 -22.96 33.42 -11.59
N CYS A 712 -21.93 34.02 -11.00
CA CYS A 712 -21.57 33.77 -9.60
C CYS A 712 -22.45 34.60 -8.67
N SER A 713 -22.89 33.99 -7.58
CA SER A 713 -23.59 34.62 -6.47
C SER A 713 -22.85 34.31 -5.18
N GLY A 714 -22.55 35.35 -4.39
CA GLY A 714 -22.01 35.21 -3.05
C GLY A 714 -23.07 34.76 -2.05
N SER A 715 -23.70 33.61 -2.29
CA SER A 715 -24.73 33.04 -1.44
C SER A 715 -24.15 32.25 -0.26
N SER A 716 -25.04 31.85 0.65
CA SER A 716 -24.78 30.82 1.64
C SER A 716 -26.07 30.05 1.93
N ALA A 717 -25.95 28.88 2.54
CA ALA A 717 -27.08 28.11 3.04
C ALA A 717 -26.92 27.96 4.57
N THR A 718 -27.93 28.38 5.33
CA THR A 718 -27.91 28.24 6.80
C THR A 718 -27.87 26.77 7.17
N GLY A 719 -26.80 26.38 7.89
CA GLY A 719 -26.58 25.03 8.37
C GLY A 719 -27.48 24.68 9.56
N THR A 720 -27.61 23.38 9.84
CA THR A 720 -28.19 22.89 11.10
C THR A 720 -27.13 22.07 11.82
N TYR A 721 -26.86 22.41 13.08
CA TYR A 721 -25.80 21.80 13.85
C TYR A 721 -26.37 20.92 14.97
N VAL A 722 -25.91 19.68 15.04
CA VAL A 722 -26.37 18.70 16.02
C VAL A 722 -25.18 18.11 16.74
N THR A 723 -25.25 18.10 18.06
CA THR A 723 -24.22 17.50 18.92
C THR A 723 -24.05 16.00 18.59
N PRO A 724 -22.89 15.56 18.05
CA PRO A 724 -22.64 14.15 17.80
C PRO A 724 -22.48 13.40 19.14
N THR A 725 -23.01 12.19 19.26
CA THR A 725 -23.01 11.43 20.54
C THR A 725 -22.51 10.00 20.44
N ALA A 726 -22.57 9.37 19.27
CA ALA A 726 -22.17 7.98 19.11
C ALA A 726 -20.65 7.84 18.99
N THR A 727 -20.05 7.02 19.87
CA THR A 727 -18.60 6.77 19.92
C THR A 727 -18.25 5.28 19.99
N ALA A 728 -19.26 4.39 19.93
CA ALA A 728 -19.09 2.97 20.15
C ALA A 728 -18.75 2.22 18.84
N TRP A 729 -17.47 1.92 18.66
CA TRP A 729 -16.98 1.06 17.58
C TRP A 729 -17.10 -0.42 18.00
N ASN A 730 -18.28 -1.03 17.80
CA ASN A 730 -18.44 -2.46 18.07
C ASN A 730 -17.58 -3.26 17.07
N ARG A 731 -16.44 -3.81 17.54
CA ARG A 731 -15.70 -4.82 16.78
C ARG A 731 -16.53 -6.10 16.81
N ARG A 732 -17.14 -6.48 15.68
CA ARG A 732 -17.39 -7.91 15.49
C ARG A 732 -16.02 -8.55 15.58
N ARG A 733 -15.76 -9.37 16.60
CA ARG A 733 -14.67 -10.33 16.54
C ARG A 733 -14.88 -11.07 15.22
N GLN A 734 -14.09 -10.75 14.20
CA GLN A 734 -13.89 -11.69 13.11
C GLN A 734 -13.34 -12.93 13.82
N LEU A 735 -14.23 -13.90 14.01
CA LEU A 735 -13.82 -15.24 14.37
C LEU A 735 -12.83 -15.64 13.29
N VAL A 736 -11.57 -15.72 13.69
CA VAL A 736 -10.48 -16.27 12.89
C VAL A 736 -10.93 -17.68 12.52
N TYR A 737 -11.29 -17.87 11.25
CA TYR A 737 -11.68 -19.15 10.65
C TYR A 737 -10.79 -19.45 9.44
#